data_AF-A0AAI9PA37-F1
#
_entry.id   AF-A0AAI9PA37-F1
#
_cell.length_a   1.000
_cell.length_b   1.000
_cell.length_c   1.000
_cell.angle_alpha   90.00
_cell.angle_beta   90.00
_cell.angle_gamma   90.00
#
_symmetry.space_group_name_H-M   'P 1'
#
loop_
_entity.id
_entity.type
_entity.pdbx_description
1 polymer ?
#
loop_
_entity_poly.entity_id
_entity_poly.type
_entity_poly.pdbx_seq_one_letter_code
_entity_poly.pdbx_strand_id
1 'polypeptide(L)'
;MTVNLKKIYVGYRAKEKISSALLEQLDWFYRAADFDPKTGLALPQALSSFLKKIAQPVNNSIIHDRLWRITEHSRAALEHLMRSLNESPRREQALMPIHAVRELDANSFIKLSNRPGRTIREKLAGKPHMQAVRRFQSVDLPENRLLKAFVRHLVELLEFRLDYLGHEDEILPKIQSWLHSEEAQAIGNWDNLPPNNTLLSHRDYRRIWDAWRWLQTLDDDVAGDFVQVEARDKTMRLWRQCAQMWSSGKHLFSEMPLIFDYEKFEILPWSSKPPLFNTSRKNISRHSLQCEITDPVCVDFTSLRPSYDCGDGAFAQSLPDTFLWQQWRRDDESIDIELFHSDAVWLHPQSITISGPDLLFAKGNTSENCDRAARAFTIRLHEIFRNDTLYWLVPDFLNDFELELIRRNLNARFSNAEPLPRSVAAVFALADPAKIKGEGYAVVVVDTIGNKTCAVKLLAKFDENLKKRLPITRGFYWERCPPVIIANADDNRTEFQGYDISVVDAQERWHDAIPASRSGYIDPEHLKRDRRIGGFAFCINLTGSPVAGGVRLHTLQQKAGDIPLWRDQIPELSIKVMKDGHYQRFHLVSRGTTIKPVRGKPVFIPIAEEFTLPAGKQHYSFPLYIGSNADDLGFSARLDSPDFPLKGDALCDLNLTFEYGADTPYKLVFTPRAESIRPMRATWQRMDEIVISDAPAPEYPTPITWSDLRIFPKSGSNETSDLLDWMQRGIAQLDRHLYIRPKPRTTGEISSAWKIDKKGGKFTFAACDAVEDSVFIHQNSFIHGLNFVDFSEGQEISFELREREGKYSGWKVAGPTYKDAVHLKFFDKESEKDLVANIRKSLYFPVIQVWRDGRSISDPECPQDFSAAMKINCDYLVSLLSEDELPESVRAEIIFLLFCMHKDVPDDCTQLIFDKIRDGNILEKSLVGFALGDVSKQWQYDLLSKLVENLTGDVLRIFSYAIWRERNFVDKICLADMRSILNILSIMLGNIKQCPPRKYEKDEWTARNWIRSTTEPLELLLGLLRTRASSNPEIKMLLQPHQKITKEFAKQIEHVTEIILQSDIPLFSRVQLNLQKPKSDRVPDLLYALRLYLGGDDGADAIHISSVSDGNVD
;
A
#
# COMPACT_ATOMS: atom_id res chain seq x y z
N MET A 1 58.99 -36.76 9.88
CA MET A 1 59.02 -35.47 10.60
C MET A 1 57.73 -34.74 10.27
N THR A 2 56.86 -34.60 11.26
CA THR A 2 55.63 -33.79 11.18
C THR A 2 56.03 -32.36 10.83
N VAL A 3 55.43 -31.79 9.79
CA VAL A 3 55.65 -30.39 9.40
C VAL A 3 54.94 -29.51 10.44
N ASN A 4 55.62 -28.49 10.94
CA ASN A 4 55.08 -27.54 11.93
C ASN A 4 55.58 -26.12 11.60
N LEU A 5 55.03 -25.09 12.24
CA LEU A 5 55.38 -23.69 11.97
C LEU A 5 56.89 -23.45 12.09
N LYS A 6 57.52 -24.06 13.11
CA LYS A 6 58.96 -23.92 13.34
C LYS A 6 59.80 -24.40 12.16
N LYS A 7 59.44 -25.55 11.58
CA LYS A 7 60.10 -26.10 10.39
C LYS A 7 59.95 -25.16 9.18
N ILE A 8 58.78 -24.55 9.00
CA ILE A 8 58.54 -23.61 7.88
C ILE A 8 59.45 -22.39 7.98
N TYR A 9 59.60 -21.77 9.15
CA TYR A 9 60.48 -20.60 9.29
C TYR A 9 61.97 -20.96 9.15
N VAL A 10 62.40 -22.10 9.70
CA VAL A 10 63.77 -22.60 9.50
C VAL A 10 64.03 -22.83 8.01
N GLY A 11 63.09 -23.48 7.33
CA GLY A 11 63.14 -23.72 5.88
C GLY A 11 63.18 -22.42 5.08
N TYR A 12 62.37 -21.43 5.45
CA TYR A 12 62.38 -20.09 4.83
C TYR A 12 63.74 -19.40 4.95
N ARG A 13 64.32 -19.37 6.16
CA ARG A 13 65.66 -18.80 6.40
C ARG A 13 66.75 -19.54 5.61
N ALA A 14 66.58 -20.84 5.43
CA ALA A 14 67.45 -21.68 4.60
C ALA A 14 67.14 -21.56 3.08
N LYS A 15 66.18 -20.72 2.66
CA LYS A 15 65.71 -20.54 1.28
C LYS A 15 65.18 -21.82 0.64
N GLU A 16 64.56 -22.69 1.44
CA GLU A 16 63.85 -23.86 0.95
C GLU A 16 62.65 -23.41 0.09
N LYS A 17 62.56 -23.97 -1.12
CA LYS A 17 61.58 -23.54 -2.13
C LYS A 17 60.13 -23.69 -1.66
N ILE A 18 59.78 -24.82 -1.03
CA ILE A 18 58.40 -25.11 -0.61
C ILE A 18 57.99 -24.23 0.57
N SER A 19 58.86 -24.09 1.58
CA SER A 19 58.63 -23.23 2.75
C SER A 19 58.50 -21.75 2.35
N SER A 20 59.28 -21.29 1.36
CA SER A 20 59.16 -19.94 0.78
C SER A 20 57.85 -19.75 0.03
N ALA A 21 57.50 -20.69 -0.86
CA ALA A 21 56.25 -20.65 -1.61
C ALA A 21 55.03 -20.65 -0.69
N LEU A 22 55.05 -21.40 0.41
CA LEU A 22 53.95 -21.45 1.37
C LEU A 22 53.73 -20.11 2.08
N LEU A 23 54.80 -19.46 2.56
CA LEU A 23 54.67 -18.14 3.20
C LEU A 23 54.25 -17.06 2.20
N GLU A 24 54.73 -17.12 0.96
CA GLU A 24 54.28 -16.24 -0.14
C GLU A 24 52.79 -16.46 -0.47
N GLN A 25 52.30 -17.70 -0.44
CA GLN A 25 50.89 -18.04 -0.66
C GLN A 25 50.01 -17.40 0.42
N LEU A 26 50.37 -17.59 1.69
CA LEU A 26 49.64 -17.03 2.83
C LEU A 26 49.62 -15.50 2.80
N ASP A 27 50.79 -14.88 2.56
CA ASP A 27 50.91 -13.43 2.46
C ASP A 27 50.07 -12.88 1.30
N TRP A 28 50.11 -13.53 0.14
CA TRP A 28 49.31 -13.13 -1.02
C TRP A 28 47.81 -13.19 -0.72
N PHE A 29 47.31 -14.27 -0.12
CA PHE A 29 45.88 -14.41 0.16
C PHE A 29 45.44 -13.38 1.21
N TYR A 30 46.23 -13.20 2.27
CA TYR A 30 45.91 -12.22 3.30
C TYR A 30 45.83 -10.79 2.73
N ARG A 31 46.72 -10.41 1.80
CA ARG A 31 46.67 -9.10 1.14
C ARG A 31 45.53 -8.95 0.15
N ALA A 32 45.03 -10.05 -0.39
CA ALA A 32 43.95 -10.04 -1.37
C ALA A 32 42.56 -10.09 -0.72
N ALA A 33 42.44 -10.64 0.48
CA ALA A 33 41.21 -10.74 1.27
C ALA A 33 41.04 -9.57 2.26
N ASP A 34 39.79 -9.16 2.52
CA ASP A 34 39.46 -8.35 3.70
C ASP A 34 38.93 -9.28 4.81
N PHE A 35 39.09 -8.91 6.08
CA PHE A 35 38.69 -9.75 7.21
C PHE A 35 37.79 -8.97 8.18
N ASP A 36 36.77 -9.63 8.70
CA ASP A 36 35.90 -9.08 9.73
C ASP A 36 36.72 -8.91 11.04
N PRO A 37 36.87 -7.69 11.58
CA PRO A 37 37.62 -7.47 12.81
C PRO A 37 37.01 -8.20 14.03
N LYS A 38 35.71 -8.56 14.00
CA LYS A 38 35.04 -9.26 15.10
C LYS A 38 35.22 -10.77 15.04
N THR A 39 35.02 -11.40 13.88
CA THR A 39 35.06 -12.87 13.73
C THR A 39 36.38 -13.38 13.14
N GLY A 40 37.16 -12.51 12.49
CA GLY A 40 38.37 -12.84 11.74
C GLY A 40 38.12 -13.68 10.49
N LEU A 41 36.85 -13.86 10.08
CA LEU A 41 36.48 -14.50 8.82
C LEU A 41 36.76 -13.58 7.64
N ALA A 42 37.13 -14.15 6.50
CA ALA A 42 37.33 -13.38 5.28
C ALA A 42 35.98 -12.87 4.77
N LEU A 43 35.92 -11.58 4.46
CA LEU A 43 34.74 -10.90 3.96
C LEU A 43 34.60 -11.10 2.44
N PRO A 44 33.37 -11.24 1.94
CA PRO A 44 33.13 -11.16 0.50
C PRO A 44 33.58 -9.83 -0.08
N GLN A 45 34.04 -9.84 -1.33
CA GLN A 45 34.46 -8.62 -2.03
C GLN A 45 33.92 -8.62 -3.46
N ALA A 46 33.78 -7.41 -4.02
CA ALA A 46 33.59 -7.23 -5.45
C ALA A 46 34.83 -7.75 -6.22
N LEU A 47 34.60 -8.43 -7.35
CA LEU A 47 35.64 -8.91 -8.26
C LEU A 47 36.61 -7.80 -8.67
N SER A 48 36.12 -6.62 -9.06
CA SER A 48 36.97 -5.50 -9.50
C SER A 48 37.91 -5.00 -8.39
N SER A 49 37.39 -4.88 -7.15
CA SER A 49 38.19 -4.52 -5.97
C SER A 49 39.29 -5.56 -5.69
N PHE A 50 38.96 -6.85 -5.79
CA PHE A 50 39.91 -7.93 -5.62
C PHE A 50 41.00 -7.96 -6.72
N LEU A 51 40.60 -7.85 -8.00
CA LEU A 51 41.54 -7.82 -9.13
C LEU A 51 42.49 -6.62 -9.03
N LYS A 52 41.99 -5.46 -8.58
CA LYS A 52 42.81 -4.27 -8.32
C LYS A 52 43.89 -4.54 -7.28
N LYS A 53 43.54 -5.15 -6.13
CA LYS A 53 44.51 -5.50 -5.07
C LYS A 53 45.62 -6.43 -5.57
N ILE A 54 45.28 -7.42 -6.42
CA ILE A 54 46.28 -8.34 -6.98
C ILE A 54 47.14 -7.67 -8.06
N ALA A 55 46.56 -6.83 -8.91
CA ALA A 55 47.28 -6.15 -9.98
C ALA A 55 48.23 -5.06 -9.46
N GLN A 56 47.91 -4.45 -8.32
CA GLN A 56 48.67 -3.36 -7.69
C GLN A 56 49.04 -3.74 -6.24
N PRO A 57 49.94 -4.74 -6.05
CA PRO A 57 50.29 -5.19 -4.71
C PRO A 57 51.04 -4.10 -3.94
N VAL A 58 50.66 -3.90 -2.69
CA VAL A 58 51.38 -2.99 -1.78
C VAL A 58 52.71 -3.63 -1.39
N ASN A 59 53.82 -3.03 -1.80
CA ASN A 59 55.14 -3.46 -1.39
C ASN A 59 55.38 -3.11 0.09
N ASN A 60 55.26 -4.10 0.97
CA ASN A 60 55.66 -4.02 2.37
C ASN A 60 56.56 -5.20 2.69
N SER A 61 57.60 -5.01 3.51
CA SER A 61 58.56 -6.05 3.89
C SER A 61 57.97 -7.12 4.80
N ILE A 62 56.85 -6.84 5.49
CA ILE A 62 56.22 -7.75 6.46
C ILE A 62 55.49 -8.91 5.76
N ILE A 63 55.72 -10.15 6.20
CA ILE A 63 55.04 -11.37 5.74
C ILE A 63 53.80 -11.64 6.59
N HIS A 64 52.63 -11.76 5.98
CA HIS A 64 51.36 -12.05 6.64
C HIS A 64 51.05 -13.55 6.64
N ASP A 65 51.52 -14.27 7.65
CA ASP A 65 51.27 -15.69 7.85
C ASP A 65 50.15 -15.96 8.88
N ARG A 66 49.87 -17.24 9.15
CA ARG A 66 48.82 -17.64 10.12
C ARG A 66 49.07 -17.06 11.51
N LEU A 67 50.31 -17.05 11.98
CA LEU A 67 50.67 -16.46 13.27
C LEU A 67 50.43 -14.95 13.29
N TRP A 68 50.80 -14.24 12.23
CA TRP A 68 50.51 -12.82 12.09
C TRP A 68 49.00 -12.55 12.12
N ARG A 69 48.17 -13.35 11.41
CA ARG A 69 46.70 -13.20 11.42
C ARG A 69 46.11 -13.38 12.83
N ILE A 70 46.57 -14.39 13.58
CA ILE A 70 46.13 -14.62 14.97
C ILE A 70 46.50 -13.41 15.85
N THR A 71 47.71 -12.89 15.67
CA THR A 71 48.21 -11.71 16.39
C THR A 71 47.37 -10.48 16.07
N GLU A 72 47.10 -10.22 14.79
CA GLU A 72 46.35 -9.06 14.34
C GLU A 72 44.89 -9.09 14.83
N HIS A 73 44.21 -10.24 14.71
CA HIS A 73 42.83 -10.40 15.19
C HIS A 73 42.68 -10.09 16.70
N SER A 74 43.68 -10.48 17.50
CA SER A 74 43.67 -10.31 18.95
C SER A 74 44.25 -8.98 19.41
N ARG A 75 45.00 -8.25 18.57
CA ARG A 75 45.77 -7.03 18.94
C ARG A 75 44.96 -6.01 19.75
N ALA A 76 43.86 -5.53 19.20
CA ALA A 76 43.03 -4.51 19.86
C ALA A 76 42.43 -5.01 21.18
N ALA A 77 42.08 -6.31 21.25
CA ALA A 77 41.56 -6.92 22.47
C ALA A 77 42.65 -7.06 23.54
N LEU A 78 43.87 -7.44 23.14
CA LEU A 78 45.03 -7.51 24.04
C LEU A 78 45.34 -6.14 24.64
N GLU A 79 45.45 -5.11 23.81
CA GLU A 79 45.77 -3.75 24.27
C GLU A 79 44.71 -3.20 25.24
N HIS A 80 43.44 -3.53 25.02
CA HIS A 80 42.36 -3.12 25.91
C HIS A 80 42.36 -3.91 27.22
N LEU A 81 42.40 -5.25 27.15
CA LEU A 81 42.32 -6.12 28.32
C LEU A 81 43.54 -6.00 29.23
N MET A 82 44.74 -5.76 28.68
CA MET A 82 45.94 -5.52 29.48
C MET A 82 45.85 -4.22 30.31
N ARG A 83 44.97 -3.28 29.94
CA ARG A 83 44.72 -2.04 30.69
C ARG A 83 43.50 -2.15 31.62
N SER A 84 42.58 -3.07 31.34
CA SER A 84 41.30 -3.19 32.04
C SER A 84 40.81 -4.64 32.05
N LEU A 85 41.31 -5.43 32.99
CA LEU A 85 40.88 -6.82 33.18
C LEU A 85 39.50 -6.89 33.84
N ASN A 86 38.77 -7.97 33.58
CA ASN A 86 37.59 -8.31 34.36
C ASN A 86 37.98 -8.64 35.81
N GLU A 87 37.14 -8.20 36.74
CA GLU A 87 37.31 -8.40 38.16
C GLU A 87 36.03 -9.03 38.74
N SER A 88 36.20 -9.89 39.76
CA SER A 88 35.07 -10.38 40.55
C SER A 88 35.30 -10.16 42.04
N PRO A 89 34.25 -9.79 42.81
CA PRO A 89 34.37 -9.65 44.23
C PRO A 89 34.61 -11.04 44.84
N ARG A 90 35.78 -11.24 45.44
CA ARG A 90 36.12 -12.44 46.20
C ARG A 90 36.21 -12.09 47.68
N ARG A 91 35.93 -13.11 48.49
CA ARG A 91 36.10 -13.06 49.94
C ARG A 91 37.14 -14.08 50.36
N GLU A 92 38.08 -13.65 51.17
CA GLU A 92 39.07 -14.53 51.80
C GLU A 92 39.18 -14.26 53.29
N GLN A 93 39.80 -15.19 54.02
CA GLN A 93 40.11 -15.04 55.43
C GLN A 93 41.54 -14.50 55.58
N ALA A 94 41.66 -13.20 55.85
CA ALA A 94 42.95 -12.54 55.99
C ALA A 94 43.16 -12.06 57.43
N LEU A 95 44.41 -12.04 57.87
CA LEU A 95 44.79 -11.42 59.15
C LEU A 95 44.87 -9.90 58.93
N MET A 96 43.94 -9.14 59.51
CA MET A 96 43.81 -7.70 59.30
C MET A 96 43.89 -6.94 60.61
N PRO A 97 44.45 -5.71 60.63
CA PRO A 97 44.39 -4.87 61.80
C PRO A 97 42.92 -4.50 62.12
N ILE A 98 42.59 -4.40 63.40
CA ILE A 98 41.18 -4.26 63.88
C ILE A 98 40.44 -3.11 63.20
N HIS A 99 41.10 -1.98 62.95
CA HIS A 99 40.49 -0.81 62.29
C HIS A 99 40.08 -1.07 60.82
N ALA A 100 40.65 -2.09 60.18
CA ALA A 100 40.36 -2.46 58.79
C ALA A 100 39.34 -3.62 58.68
N VAL A 101 38.89 -4.18 59.80
CA VAL A 101 37.92 -5.28 59.86
C VAL A 101 36.50 -4.74 59.67
N ARG A 102 35.83 -5.14 58.59
CA ARG A 102 34.46 -4.70 58.26
C ARG A 102 33.40 -5.80 58.40
N GLU A 103 33.80 -7.07 58.33
CA GLU A 103 32.90 -8.23 58.34
C GLU A 103 33.55 -9.39 59.10
N LEU A 104 32.77 -10.10 59.91
CA LEU A 104 33.19 -11.25 60.72
C LEU A 104 32.26 -12.43 60.41
N ASP A 105 32.84 -13.61 60.21
CA ASP A 105 32.12 -14.86 60.01
C ASP A 105 32.42 -15.88 61.12
N ALA A 106 31.81 -17.07 61.05
CA ALA A 106 32.00 -18.12 62.05
C ALA A 106 33.49 -18.48 62.26
N ASN A 107 34.29 -18.51 61.19
CA ASN A 107 35.73 -18.79 61.27
C ASN A 107 36.51 -17.69 61.98
N SER A 108 36.13 -16.43 61.77
CA SER A 108 36.69 -15.27 62.47
C SER A 108 36.48 -15.39 63.99
N PHE A 109 35.28 -15.80 64.41
CA PHE A 109 34.96 -16.04 65.83
C PHE A 109 35.67 -17.27 66.40
N ILE A 110 35.77 -18.37 65.65
CA ILE A 110 36.50 -19.58 66.09
C ILE A 110 37.96 -19.23 66.37
N LYS A 111 38.62 -18.51 65.46
CA LYS A 111 40.04 -18.13 65.64
C LYS A 111 40.24 -17.06 66.70
N LEU A 112 39.26 -16.18 66.92
CA LEU A 112 39.26 -15.27 68.07
C LEU A 112 39.10 -16.03 69.39
N SER A 113 38.20 -17.02 69.42
CA SER A 113 37.90 -17.79 70.63
C SER A 113 39.14 -18.51 71.17
N ASN A 114 39.96 -19.05 70.26
CA ASN A 114 41.20 -19.76 70.60
C ASN A 114 42.33 -18.85 71.16
N ARG A 115 42.14 -17.53 71.24
CA ARG A 115 43.14 -16.62 71.84
C ARG A 115 42.96 -16.51 73.37
N PRO A 116 44.06 -16.47 74.14
CA PRO A 116 44.02 -16.29 75.59
C PRO A 116 43.47 -14.90 75.97
N GLY A 117 42.58 -14.86 76.97
CA GLY A 117 41.87 -13.66 77.46
C GLY A 117 40.40 -13.96 77.75
N ARG A 118 39.79 -13.28 78.74
CA ARG A 118 38.38 -13.49 79.11
C ARG A 118 37.43 -12.62 78.30
N THR A 119 37.87 -11.44 77.87
CA THR A 119 37.07 -10.50 77.06
C THR A 119 37.64 -10.34 75.64
N ILE A 120 36.80 -9.95 74.66
CA ILE A 120 37.26 -9.67 73.27
C ILE A 120 38.39 -8.62 73.27
N ARG A 121 38.28 -7.62 74.16
CA ARG A 121 39.29 -6.56 74.33
C ARG A 121 40.62 -7.12 74.83
N GLU A 122 40.61 -8.04 75.81
CA GLU A 122 41.81 -8.72 76.29
C GLU A 122 42.44 -9.60 75.20
N LYS A 123 41.62 -10.37 74.46
CA LYS A 123 42.09 -11.26 73.39
C LYS A 123 42.74 -10.52 72.21
N LEU A 124 42.48 -9.21 72.07
CA LEU A 124 42.99 -8.36 70.99
C LEU A 124 44.05 -7.33 71.46
N ALA A 125 44.32 -7.22 72.77
CA ALA A 125 45.21 -6.20 73.32
C ALA A 125 46.70 -6.41 72.98
N GLY A 126 47.18 -7.66 72.93
CA GLY A 126 48.59 -7.98 72.67
C GLY A 126 48.98 -8.02 71.19
N LYS A 127 48.04 -8.33 70.29
CA LYS A 127 48.23 -8.33 68.84
C LYS A 127 46.97 -7.74 68.18
N PRO A 128 46.97 -6.47 67.75
CA PRO A 128 45.79 -5.76 67.28
C PRO A 128 45.39 -6.17 65.85
N HIS A 129 45.58 -7.43 65.50
CA HIS A 129 45.22 -8.04 64.22
C HIS A 129 44.32 -9.24 64.45
N MET A 130 43.26 -9.36 63.67
CA MET A 130 42.22 -10.37 63.77
C MET A 130 42.05 -11.04 62.42
N GLN A 131 41.75 -12.34 62.41
CA GLN A 131 41.30 -12.95 61.16
C GLN A 131 39.85 -12.54 60.90
N ALA A 132 39.64 -11.95 59.74
CA ALA A 132 38.35 -11.41 59.34
C ALA A 132 38.15 -11.60 57.83
N VAL A 133 36.91 -11.42 57.39
CA VAL A 133 36.56 -11.50 55.97
C VAL A 133 37.11 -10.26 55.26
N ARG A 134 38.09 -10.47 54.38
CA ARG A 134 38.57 -9.45 53.44
C ARG A 134 37.84 -9.60 52.12
N ARG A 135 37.12 -8.57 51.71
CA ARG A 135 36.59 -8.46 50.34
C ARG A 135 37.61 -7.72 49.48
N PHE A 136 37.95 -8.29 48.34
CA PHE A 136 38.81 -7.66 47.35
C PHE A 136 38.29 -8.02 45.96
N GLN A 137 38.65 -7.21 44.98
CA GLN A 137 38.40 -7.52 43.58
C GLN A 137 39.51 -8.44 43.09
N SER A 138 39.16 -9.67 42.72
CA SER A 138 40.11 -10.63 42.17
C SER A 138 40.05 -10.61 40.65
N VAL A 139 41.22 -10.45 40.03
CA VAL A 139 41.46 -10.65 38.61
C VAL A 139 41.68 -12.13 38.25
N ASP A 140 41.77 -13.04 39.22
CA ASP A 140 41.96 -14.47 38.96
C ASP A 140 40.66 -15.15 38.54
N LEU A 141 40.28 -14.88 37.28
CA LEU A 141 39.09 -15.38 36.61
C LEU A 141 39.47 -16.35 35.49
N PRO A 142 38.62 -17.32 35.13
CA PRO A 142 38.90 -18.25 34.02
C PRO A 142 39.28 -17.53 32.71
N GLU A 143 38.59 -16.46 32.35
CA GLU A 143 38.87 -15.66 31.15
C GLU A 143 40.25 -14.97 31.19
N ASN A 144 40.69 -14.52 32.37
CA ASN A 144 42.01 -13.90 32.57
C ASN A 144 43.13 -14.94 32.60
N ARG A 145 42.87 -16.12 33.16
CA ARG A 145 43.79 -17.26 33.10
C ARG A 145 44.03 -17.69 31.67
N LEU A 146 42.98 -17.76 30.85
CA LEU A 146 43.10 -18.02 29.42
C LEU A 146 43.92 -16.92 28.72
N LEU A 147 43.60 -15.64 28.95
CA LEU A 147 44.35 -14.52 28.39
C LEU A 147 45.86 -14.66 28.70
N LYS A 148 46.21 -14.93 29.96
CA LYS A 148 47.60 -15.12 30.39
C LYS A 148 48.26 -16.33 29.70
N ALA A 149 47.55 -17.44 29.55
CA ALA A 149 48.06 -18.62 28.84
C ALA A 149 48.28 -18.35 27.34
N PHE A 150 47.32 -17.68 26.70
CA PHE A 150 47.40 -17.27 25.29
C PHE A 150 48.61 -16.38 25.04
N VAL A 151 48.78 -15.30 25.82
CA VAL A 151 49.86 -14.35 25.56
C VAL A 151 51.25 -14.94 25.87
N ARG A 152 51.36 -15.87 26.83
CA ARG A 152 52.61 -16.61 27.07
C ARG A 152 53.02 -17.44 25.85
N HIS A 153 52.08 -18.22 25.31
CA HIS A 153 52.34 -19.02 24.12
C HIS A 153 52.62 -18.14 22.89
N LEU A 154 51.90 -17.02 22.76
CA LEU A 154 52.09 -16.07 21.66
C LEU A 154 53.50 -15.45 21.67
N VAL A 155 54.04 -15.09 22.84
CA VAL A 155 55.41 -14.55 22.98
C VAL A 155 56.44 -15.52 22.41
N GLU A 156 56.38 -16.79 22.80
CA GLU A 156 57.34 -17.81 22.32
C GLU A 156 57.34 -17.92 20.79
N LEU A 157 56.16 -17.83 20.17
CA LEU A 157 56.01 -17.90 18.72
C LEU A 157 56.42 -16.60 18.02
N LEU A 158 56.13 -15.43 18.60
CA LEU A 158 56.53 -14.13 18.06
C LEU A 158 58.06 -13.92 18.13
N GLU A 159 58.71 -14.34 19.22
CA GLU A 159 60.17 -14.36 19.33
C GLU A 159 60.78 -15.27 18.25
N PHE A 160 60.19 -16.45 18.05
CA PHE A 160 60.61 -17.35 16.99
C PHE A 160 60.39 -16.76 15.58
N ARG A 161 59.31 -16.00 15.37
CA ARG A 161 59.07 -15.27 14.11
C ARG A 161 60.11 -14.17 13.90
N LEU A 162 60.48 -13.44 14.95
CA LEU A 162 61.54 -12.42 14.91
C LEU A 162 62.90 -13.04 14.55
N ASP A 163 63.29 -14.14 15.20
CA ASP A 163 64.59 -14.78 15.01
C ASP A 163 64.83 -15.30 13.58
N TYR A 164 63.76 -15.74 12.90
CA TYR A 164 63.87 -16.40 11.59
C TYR A 164 63.39 -15.55 10.41
N LEU A 165 62.35 -14.72 10.60
CA LEU A 165 61.85 -13.82 9.55
C LEU A 165 62.37 -12.39 9.70
N GLY A 166 62.97 -12.03 10.85
CA GLY A 166 63.50 -10.68 11.08
C GLY A 166 62.43 -9.61 11.33
N HIS A 167 61.19 -10.01 11.63
CA HIS A 167 60.05 -9.11 11.79
C HIS A 167 59.62 -9.05 13.27
N GLU A 168 59.92 -7.92 13.92
CA GLU A 168 59.43 -7.62 15.27
C GLU A 168 57.99 -7.11 15.21
N ASP A 169 57.13 -7.60 16.09
CA ASP A 169 55.74 -7.11 16.22
C ASP A 169 55.63 -6.15 17.42
N GLU A 170 54.96 -5.01 17.23
CA GLU A 170 54.80 -3.97 18.25
C GLU A 170 54.09 -4.44 19.53
N ILE A 171 53.33 -5.54 19.49
CA ILE A 171 52.64 -6.08 20.66
C ILE A 171 53.59 -6.85 21.59
N LEU A 172 54.70 -7.38 21.06
CA LEU A 172 55.63 -8.23 21.80
C LEU A 172 56.18 -7.56 23.08
N PRO A 173 56.77 -6.35 23.03
CA PRO A 173 57.25 -5.68 24.24
C PRO A 173 56.14 -5.32 25.22
N LYS A 174 54.92 -5.01 24.72
CA LYS A 174 53.74 -4.72 25.55
C LYS A 174 53.32 -5.96 26.35
N ILE A 175 53.27 -7.12 25.70
CA ILE A 175 52.94 -8.40 26.36
C ILE A 175 54.00 -8.76 27.40
N GLN A 176 55.28 -8.68 27.05
CA GLN A 176 56.38 -8.97 27.97
C GLN A 176 56.32 -8.05 29.19
N SER A 177 56.09 -6.75 29.01
CA SER A 177 55.92 -5.82 30.13
C SER A 177 54.71 -6.19 31.01
N TRP A 178 53.57 -6.54 30.41
CA TRP A 178 52.37 -6.92 31.16
C TRP A 178 52.59 -8.21 31.95
N LEU A 179 53.28 -9.22 31.41
CA LEU A 179 53.55 -10.47 32.12
C LEU A 179 54.40 -10.30 33.39
N HIS A 180 55.17 -9.21 33.50
CA HIS A 180 55.95 -8.87 34.70
C HIS A 180 55.17 -8.06 35.74
N SER A 181 53.96 -7.58 35.42
CA SER A 181 53.12 -6.79 36.34
C SER A 181 52.60 -7.60 37.53
N GLU A 182 52.25 -6.92 38.62
CA GLU A 182 51.66 -7.56 39.81
C GLU A 182 50.29 -8.18 39.49
N GLU A 183 49.50 -7.51 38.64
CA GLU A 183 48.19 -7.98 38.18
C GLU A 183 48.32 -9.30 37.40
N ALA A 184 49.26 -9.38 36.47
CA ALA A 184 49.50 -10.61 35.71
C ALA A 184 50.03 -11.73 36.62
N GLN A 185 50.88 -11.43 37.60
CA GLN A 185 51.38 -12.42 38.57
C GLN A 185 50.26 -12.99 39.46
N ALA A 186 49.24 -12.20 39.78
CA ALA A 186 48.08 -12.61 40.58
C ALA A 186 47.11 -13.57 39.86
N ILE A 187 47.17 -13.68 38.53
CA ILE A 187 46.32 -14.58 37.73
C ILE A 187 46.90 -16.01 37.74
N GLY A 188 46.06 -17.01 38.01
CA GLY A 188 46.43 -18.43 38.05
C GLY A 188 46.71 -19.06 36.67
N ASN A 189 46.95 -20.37 36.67
CA ASN A 189 47.13 -21.14 35.43
C ASN A 189 45.80 -21.47 34.76
N TRP A 190 45.83 -21.66 33.44
CA TRP A 190 44.69 -22.13 32.67
C TRP A 190 44.62 -23.66 32.69
N ASP A 191 43.51 -24.21 33.18
CA ASP A 191 43.32 -25.66 33.38
C ASP A 191 42.47 -26.33 32.29
N ASN A 192 42.46 -25.79 31.05
CA ASN A 192 41.64 -26.30 29.93
C ASN A 192 40.13 -26.41 30.25
N LEU A 193 39.60 -25.40 30.94
CA LEU A 193 38.18 -25.32 31.28
C LEU A 193 37.33 -25.08 30.01
N PRO A 194 36.07 -25.56 29.97
CA PRO A 194 35.14 -25.20 28.90
C PRO A 194 34.90 -23.68 28.87
N PRO A 195 34.57 -23.09 27.69
CA PRO A 195 34.38 -21.65 27.57
C PRO A 195 33.21 -21.18 28.45
N ASN A 196 33.47 -20.19 29.30
CA ASN A 196 32.42 -19.55 30.10
C ASN A 196 31.65 -18.50 29.27
N ASN A 197 30.53 -18.02 29.81
CA ASN A 197 29.71 -17.02 29.12
C ASN A 197 30.49 -15.74 28.76
N THR A 198 31.46 -15.33 29.59
CA THR A 198 32.32 -14.17 29.31
C THR A 198 33.14 -14.38 28.03
N LEU A 199 33.81 -15.53 27.90
CA LEU A 199 34.60 -15.89 26.71
C LEU A 199 33.74 -15.97 25.44
N LEU A 200 32.44 -16.26 25.56
CA LEU A 200 31.54 -16.37 24.41
C LEU A 200 30.84 -15.06 24.02
N SER A 201 30.62 -14.15 24.97
CA SER A 201 29.78 -12.96 24.77
C SER A 201 30.51 -11.63 24.87
N HIS A 202 31.60 -11.55 25.63
CA HIS A 202 32.33 -10.29 25.83
C HIS A 202 33.13 -9.95 24.57
N ARG A 203 33.03 -8.70 24.10
CA ARG A 203 33.63 -8.22 22.85
C ARG A 203 35.11 -8.59 22.71
N ASP A 204 35.91 -8.32 23.74
CA ASP A 204 37.37 -8.49 23.67
C ASP A 204 37.81 -9.92 24.02
N TYR A 205 37.32 -10.51 25.12
CA TYR A 205 37.63 -11.91 25.48
C TYR A 205 37.18 -12.92 24.42
N ARG A 206 36.13 -12.65 23.66
CA ARG A 206 35.73 -13.52 22.55
C ARG A 206 36.82 -13.63 21.47
N ARG A 207 37.47 -12.50 21.13
CA ARG A 207 38.59 -12.50 20.18
C ARG A 207 39.80 -13.26 20.73
N ILE A 208 40.06 -13.17 22.03
CA ILE A 208 41.12 -13.94 22.69
C ILE A 208 40.81 -15.44 22.65
N TRP A 209 39.55 -15.82 22.88
CA TRP A 209 39.11 -17.21 22.77
C TRP A 209 39.27 -17.76 21.35
N ASP A 210 38.84 -17.00 20.34
CA ASP A 210 38.97 -17.39 18.93
C ASP A 210 40.45 -17.51 18.53
N ALA A 211 41.28 -16.53 18.90
CA ALA A 211 42.73 -16.56 18.68
C ALA A 211 43.43 -17.73 19.40
N TRP A 212 43.04 -18.03 20.66
CA TRP A 212 43.56 -19.19 21.38
C TRP A 212 43.24 -20.51 20.67
N ARG A 213 42.01 -20.68 20.17
CA ARG A 213 41.63 -21.88 19.40
C ARG A 213 42.47 -22.04 18.14
N TRP A 214 42.67 -20.97 17.37
CA TRP A 214 43.53 -21.00 16.18
C TRP A 214 45.00 -21.28 16.54
N LEU A 215 45.47 -20.80 17.69
CA LEU A 215 46.82 -21.09 18.16
C LEU A 215 47.01 -22.58 18.48
N GLN A 216 45.96 -23.25 19.01
CA GLN A 216 46.03 -24.68 19.33
C GLN A 216 46.11 -25.57 18.08
N THR A 217 45.51 -25.17 16.96
CA THR A 217 45.53 -25.93 15.69
C THR A 217 46.61 -25.46 14.72
N LEU A 218 47.37 -24.42 15.07
CA LEU A 218 48.30 -23.74 14.16
C LEU A 218 49.28 -24.67 13.45
N ASP A 219 49.87 -25.62 14.18
CA ASP A 219 50.82 -26.57 13.58
C ASP A 219 50.13 -27.57 12.64
N ASP A 220 48.93 -28.05 12.96
CA ASP A 220 48.14 -28.95 12.11
C ASP A 220 47.68 -28.21 10.84
N ASP A 221 47.24 -26.96 11.00
CA ASP A 221 46.81 -26.10 9.90
C ASP A 221 47.98 -25.81 8.94
N VAL A 222 49.18 -25.53 9.47
CA VAL A 222 50.41 -25.35 8.68
C VAL A 222 50.82 -26.65 7.98
N ALA A 223 50.65 -27.81 8.63
CA ALA A 223 50.94 -29.09 8.01
C ALA A 223 49.99 -29.39 6.84
N GLY A 224 48.68 -29.12 7.01
CA GLY A 224 47.68 -29.25 5.96
C GLY A 224 47.97 -28.32 4.78
N ASP A 225 48.26 -27.06 5.08
CA ASP A 225 48.68 -26.04 4.12
C ASP A 225 49.92 -26.48 3.31
N PHE A 226 50.92 -27.08 3.97
CA PHE A 226 52.14 -27.57 3.32
C PHE A 226 51.87 -28.69 2.32
N VAL A 227 50.90 -29.56 2.58
CA VAL A 227 50.49 -30.63 1.64
C VAL A 227 49.79 -30.05 0.41
N GLN A 228 49.10 -28.92 0.54
CA GLN A 228 48.29 -28.32 -0.51
C GLN A 228 49.03 -27.26 -1.36
N VAL A 229 50.34 -27.04 -1.16
CA VAL A 229 51.11 -25.97 -1.81
C VAL A 229 50.93 -25.96 -3.34
N GLU A 230 50.90 -27.12 -4.01
CA GLU A 230 50.68 -27.19 -5.46
C GLU A 230 49.26 -26.80 -5.88
N ALA A 231 48.24 -27.18 -5.11
CA ALA A 231 46.85 -26.82 -5.38
C ALA A 231 46.63 -25.31 -5.15
N ARG A 232 47.17 -24.77 -4.06
CA ARG A 232 47.16 -23.32 -3.75
C ARG A 232 47.80 -22.49 -4.86
N ASP A 233 48.91 -22.96 -5.42
CA ASP A 233 49.60 -22.29 -6.52
C ASP A 233 48.75 -22.24 -7.81
N LYS A 234 47.90 -23.24 -8.07
CA LYS A 234 46.94 -23.19 -9.19
C LYS A 234 45.91 -22.08 -8.99
N THR A 235 45.34 -21.97 -7.78
CA THR A 235 44.39 -20.90 -7.42
C THR A 235 45.04 -19.52 -7.58
N MET A 236 46.26 -19.33 -7.08
CA MET A 236 47.00 -18.08 -7.25
C MET A 236 47.27 -17.73 -8.71
N ARG A 237 47.70 -18.70 -9.52
CA ARG A 237 47.98 -18.47 -10.94
C ARG A 237 46.73 -18.04 -11.70
N LEU A 238 45.59 -18.68 -11.45
CA LEU A 238 44.31 -18.31 -12.07
C LEU A 238 43.97 -16.84 -11.81
N TRP A 239 43.96 -16.42 -10.55
CA TRP A 239 43.58 -15.06 -10.19
C TRP A 239 44.63 -14.01 -10.57
N ARG A 240 45.93 -14.37 -10.57
CA ARG A 240 46.98 -13.51 -11.14
C ARG A 240 46.81 -13.32 -12.64
N GLN A 241 46.41 -14.34 -13.39
CA GLN A 241 46.11 -14.21 -14.82
C GLN A 241 44.89 -13.30 -15.05
N CYS A 242 43.81 -13.47 -14.29
CA CYS A 242 42.66 -12.57 -14.35
C CYS A 242 43.05 -11.11 -14.04
N ALA A 243 43.86 -10.89 -12.99
CA ALA A 243 44.34 -9.57 -12.61
C ALA A 243 45.23 -8.94 -13.69
N GLN A 244 46.10 -9.72 -14.34
CA GLN A 244 46.91 -9.28 -15.49
C GLN A 244 46.04 -8.92 -16.70
N MET A 245 45.01 -9.71 -17.00
CA MET A 245 44.06 -9.41 -18.07
C MET A 245 43.32 -8.11 -17.79
N TRP A 246 42.86 -7.91 -16.55
CA TRP A 246 42.20 -6.68 -16.10
C TRP A 246 43.14 -5.47 -16.16
N SER A 247 44.36 -5.60 -15.64
CA SER A 247 45.35 -4.52 -15.60
C SER A 247 45.84 -4.08 -16.98
N SER A 248 45.79 -4.97 -17.97
CA SER A 248 46.14 -4.66 -19.37
C SER A 248 45.21 -3.63 -20.03
N GLY A 249 44.01 -3.43 -19.48
CA GLY A 249 42.99 -2.52 -20.03
C GLY A 249 42.24 -3.03 -21.27
N LYS A 250 42.58 -4.23 -21.78
CA LYS A 250 41.97 -4.82 -22.99
C LYS A 250 40.73 -5.69 -22.72
N HIS A 251 40.48 -6.08 -21.48
CA HIS A 251 39.35 -6.94 -21.11
C HIS A 251 38.46 -6.23 -20.09
N LEU A 252 37.15 -6.33 -20.32
CA LEU A 252 36.09 -5.93 -19.38
C LEU A 252 35.68 -7.14 -18.56
N PHE A 253 35.57 -6.99 -17.25
CA PHE A 253 35.05 -8.04 -16.36
C PHE A 253 33.64 -7.71 -15.87
N SER A 254 32.74 -8.69 -15.88
CA SER A 254 31.41 -8.54 -15.30
C SER A 254 31.49 -8.65 -13.78
N GLU A 255 30.90 -7.70 -13.06
CA GLU A 255 30.94 -7.70 -11.61
C GLU A 255 30.16 -8.87 -11.00
N MET A 256 30.70 -9.43 -9.91
CA MET A 256 30.06 -10.41 -9.05
C MET A 256 30.75 -10.44 -7.68
N PRO A 257 30.09 -10.92 -6.62
CA PRO A 257 30.76 -11.15 -5.35
C PRO A 257 31.67 -12.37 -5.43
N LEU A 258 32.83 -12.25 -4.77
CA LEU A 258 33.76 -13.34 -4.49
C LEU A 258 33.70 -13.69 -3.00
N ILE A 259 33.56 -14.97 -2.71
CA ILE A 259 33.55 -15.51 -1.34
C ILE A 259 34.91 -16.13 -1.06
N PHE A 260 35.47 -15.85 0.11
CA PHE A 260 36.83 -16.24 0.48
C PHE A 260 36.79 -17.26 1.62
N ASP A 261 37.45 -18.40 1.43
CA ASP A 261 37.72 -19.37 2.49
C ASP A 261 39.24 -19.41 2.72
N TYR A 262 39.68 -18.70 3.77
CA TYR A 262 41.10 -18.62 4.12
C TYR A 262 41.66 -19.99 4.52
N GLU A 263 40.87 -20.81 5.22
CA GLU A 263 41.33 -22.09 5.76
C GLU A 263 41.59 -23.10 4.63
N LYS A 264 40.71 -23.11 3.62
CA LYS A 264 40.89 -23.97 2.42
C LYS A 264 41.71 -23.32 1.32
N PHE A 265 42.02 -22.03 1.43
CA PHE A 265 42.67 -21.23 0.38
C PHE A 265 41.84 -21.20 -0.92
N GLU A 266 40.53 -21.03 -0.77
CA GLU A 266 39.58 -21.00 -1.89
C GLU A 266 39.03 -19.59 -2.08
N ILE A 267 38.87 -19.21 -3.35
CA ILE A 267 38.21 -17.96 -3.76
C ILE A 267 37.11 -18.40 -4.73
N LEU A 268 35.89 -18.37 -4.22
CA LEU A 268 34.71 -18.91 -4.88
C LEU A 268 33.94 -17.76 -5.53
N PRO A 269 33.84 -17.71 -6.87
CA PRO A 269 32.91 -16.80 -7.52
C PRO A 269 31.47 -17.17 -7.15
N TRP A 270 30.57 -16.18 -7.15
CA TRP A 270 29.16 -16.42 -6.87
C TRP A 270 28.54 -17.48 -7.79
N SER A 271 28.93 -17.47 -9.07
CA SER A 271 28.64 -18.55 -10.01
C SER A 271 29.69 -19.65 -9.91
N SER A 272 29.32 -20.91 -10.10
CA SER A 272 30.27 -22.03 -10.21
C SER A 272 31.19 -21.96 -11.44
N LYS A 273 31.04 -20.92 -12.27
CA LYS A 273 31.85 -20.62 -13.45
C LYS A 273 32.91 -19.55 -13.13
N PRO A 274 34.03 -19.51 -13.88
CA PRO A 274 35.00 -18.42 -13.79
C PRO A 274 34.36 -17.07 -14.15
N PRO A 275 34.98 -15.95 -13.74
CA PRO A 275 34.47 -14.62 -14.06
C PRO A 275 34.23 -14.40 -15.55
N LEU A 276 33.07 -13.84 -15.88
CA LEU A 276 32.75 -13.48 -17.26
C LEU A 276 33.57 -12.26 -17.68
N PHE A 277 34.20 -12.34 -18.85
CA PHE A 277 34.94 -11.22 -19.44
C PHE A 277 34.67 -11.10 -20.94
N ASN A 278 34.86 -9.88 -21.47
CA ASN A 278 34.76 -9.59 -22.90
C ASN A 278 35.92 -8.70 -23.35
N THR A 279 36.27 -8.74 -24.64
CA THR A 279 37.34 -7.92 -25.19
C THR A 279 36.82 -6.49 -25.43
N SER A 280 37.48 -5.51 -24.82
CA SER A 280 37.14 -4.11 -25.03
C SER A 280 37.61 -3.62 -26.40
N ARG A 281 36.78 -2.83 -27.09
CA ARG A 281 37.16 -2.16 -28.34
C ARG A 281 38.16 -1.02 -28.14
N LYS A 282 38.26 -0.48 -26.92
CA LYS A 282 39.16 0.62 -26.54
C LYS A 282 39.98 0.24 -25.32
N ASN A 283 41.23 0.68 -25.26
CA ASN A 283 42.06 0.41 -24.09
C ASN A 283 41.58 1.24 -22.88
N ILE A 284 41.36 0.59 -21.73
CA ILE A 284 40.84 1.21 -20.52
C ILE A 284 42.01 1.62 -19.63
N SER A 285 42.03 2.88 -19.20
CA SER A 285 43.02 3.33 -18.21
C SER A 285 42.70 2.75 -16.84
N ARG A 286 43.68 2.08 -16.22
CA ARG A 286 43.58 1.47 -14.88
C ARG A 286 44.25 2.29 -13.77
N HIS A 287 44.66 3.53 -14.09
CA HIS A 287 45.22 4.45 -13.10
C HIS A 287 44.10 4.97 -12.20
N SER A 288 44.12 4.56 -10.93
CA SER A 288 43.23 5.10 -9.90
C SER A 288 43.66 6.53 -9.61
N LEU A 289 42.98 7.52 -10.20
CA LEU A 289 43.09 8.91 -9.75
C LEU A 289 42.38 9.00 -8.40
N GLN A 290 43.10 8.73 -7.30
CA GLN A 290 42.68 9.23 -6.00
C GLN A 290 42.88 10.74 -6.03
N CYS A 291 41.81 11.46 -6.36
CA CYS A 291 41.76 12.90 -6.21
C CYS A 291 40.95 13.18 -4.96
N GLU A 292 41.63 13.61 -3.89
CA GLU A 292 40.96 14.18 -2.73
C GLU A 292 40.69 15.65 -3.02
N ILE A 293 39.42 16.04 -2.99
CA ILE A 293 38.97 17.41 -3.23
C ILE A 293 38.61 18.02 -1.89
N THR A 294 39.28 19.11 -1.54
CA THR A 294 39.13 19.81 -0.26
C THR A 294 38.36 21.12 -0.38
N ASP A 295 38.09 21.57 -1.60
CA ASP A 295 37.23 22.73 -1.88
C ASP A 295 35.75 22.40 -1.68
N PRO A 296 34.90 23.40 -1.38
CA PRO A 296 33.45 23.25 -1.48
C PRO A 296 33.04 22.78 -2.87
N VAL A 297 32.08 21.85 -2.92
CA VAL A 297 31.69 21.16 -4.16
C VAL A 297 30.20 21.30 -4.42
N CYS A 298 29.83 21.37 -5.70
CA CYS A 298 28.46 21.10 -6.14
C CYS A 298 28.42 19.79 -6.91
N VAL A 299 27.56 18.86 -6.52
CA VAL A 299 27.44 17.51 -7.10
C VAL A 299 26.03 17.26 -7.63
N ASP A 300 25.90 16.45 -8.66
CA ASP A 300 24.64 16.07 -9.29
C ASP A 300 24.60 14.56 -9.51
N PHE A 301 23.68 13.90 -8.80
CA PHE A 301 23.55 12.44 -8.72
C PHE A 301 22.55 11.84 -9.72
N THR A 302 22.07 12.66 -10.67
CA THR A 302 21.04 12.26 -11.63
C THR A 302 21.56 11.37 -12.76
N SER A 303 22.86 11.09 -12.79
CA SER A 303 23.55 10.17 -13.70
C SER A 303 24.33 9.12 -12.93
N LEU A 304 24.59 7.96 -13.58
CA LEU A 304 25.39 6.87 -13.03
C LEU A 304 26.79 7.31 -12.58
N ARG A 305 27.39 8.25 -13.32
CA ARG A 305 28.62 8.93 -12.93
C ARG A 305 28.23 10.33 -12.48
N PRO A 306 28.25 10.65 -11.18
CA PRO A 306 27.82 11.95 -10.71
C PRO A 306 28.64 13.07 -11.36
N SER A 307 27.95 14.11 -11.82
CA SER A 307 28.62 15.32 -12.28
C SER A 307 28.97 16.18 -11.08
N TYR A 308 30.10 16.88 -11.12
CA TYR A 308 30.50 17.78 -10.05
C TYR A 308 31.30 18.98 -10.57
N ASP A 309 31.37 20.03 -9.76
CA ASP A 309 32.30 21.15 -9.97
C ASP A 309 32.78 21.66 -8.60
N CYS A 310 33.97 22.24 -8.56
CA CYS A 310 34.60 22.76 -7.34
C CYS A 310 35.54 23.95 -7.66
N GLY A 311 35.68 24.88 -6.70
CA GLY A 311 36.57 26.04 -6.85
C GLY A 311 36.15 27.04 -7.93
N ASP A 312 37.10 27.65 -8.65
CA ASP A 312 36.84 28.58 -9.76
C ASP A 312 36.68 27.86 -11.12
N GLY A 313 36.31 26.57 -11.10
CA GLY A 313 36.04 25.78 -12.29
C GLY A 313 34.98 26.43 -13.20
N ALA A 314 35.20 26.41 -14.51
CA ALA A 314 34.29 26.98 -15.49
C ALA A 314 33.32 25.94 -16.10
N PHE A 315 33.53 24.64 -15.85
CA PHE A 315 32.81 23.55 -16.52
C PHE A 315 32.59 22.34 -15.61
N ALA A 316 31.42 21.70 -15.75
CA ALA A 316 31.07 20.47 -15.06
C ALA A 316 32.01 19.31 -15.42
N GLN A 317 32.46 18.57 -14.41
CA GLN A 317 33.26 17.35 -14.52
C GLN A 317 32.41 16.13 -14.16
N SER A 318 32.83 14.93 -14.57
CA SER A 318 32.17 13.67 -14.18
C SER A 318 33.11 12.87 -13.30
N LEU A 319 32.58 12.27 -12.23
CA LEU A 319 33.36 11.31 -11.45
C LEU A 319 33.73 10.09 -12.31
N PRO A 320 34.93 9.51 -12.10
CA PRO A 320 35.33 8.27 -12.77
C PRO A 320 34.59 7.05 -12.21
N ASP A 321 34.03 7.17 -11.01
CA ASP A 321 33.34 6.09 -10.32
C ASP A 321 31.89 5.96 -10.78
N THR A 322 31.45 4.72 -10.97
CA THR A 322 30.07 4.39 -11.33
C THR A 322 29.26 4.14 -10.05
N PHE A 323 28.31 5.01 -9.74
CA PHE A 323 27.47 4.93 -8.55
C PHE A 323 26.38 3.88 -8.75
N LEU A 324 26.80 2.62 -8.66
CA LEU A 324 26.00 1.42 -8.72
C LEU A 324 26.30 0.55 -7.50
N TRP A 325 25.28 -0.15 -7.04
CA TRP A 325 25.34 -1.06 -5.91
C TRP A 325 24.46 -2.28 -6.21
N GLN A 326 24.90 -3.46 -5.75
CA GLN A 326 24.12 -4.68 -5.91
C GLN A 326 24.03 -5.46 -4.61
N GLN A 327 22.84 -6.00 -4.34
CA GLN A 327 22.65 -7.06 -3.36
C GLN A 327 22.45 -8.38 -4.08
N TRP A 328 23.25 -9.37 -3.73
CA TRP A 328 23.19 -10.74 -4.22
C TRP A 328 22.64 -11.64 -3.15
N ARG A 329 21.59 -12.42 -3.48
CA ARG A 329 20.89 -13.26 -2.52
C ARG A 329 20.74 -14.69 -3.00
N ARG A 330 21.14 -15.65 -2.17
CA ARG A 330 20.91 -17.08 -2.36
C ARG A 330 20.49 -17.67 -1.03
N ASP A 331 19.30 -18.27 -0.99
CA ASP A 331 18.73 -18.86 0.22
C ASP A 331 18.75 -17.85 1.41
N ASP A 332 19.49 -18.17 2.47
CA ASP A 332 19.67 -17.35 3.68
C ASP A 332 20.89 -16.40 3.61
N GLU A 333 21.71 -16.46 2.55
CA GLU A 333 22.88 -15.61 2.38
C GLU A 333 22.56 -14.37 1.52
N SER A 334 22.99 -13.21 2.01
CA SER A 334 22.89 -11.92 1.30
C SER A 334 24.23 -11.22 1.33
N ILE A 335 24.75 -10.86 0.17
CA ILE A 335 26.03 -10.16 0.01
C ILE A 335 25.79 -8.87 -0.76
N ASP A 336 26.20 -7.77 -0.17
CA ASP A 336 26.12 -6.45 -0.76
C ASP A 336 27.49 -6.10 -1.36
N ILE A 337 27.53 -5.65 -2.62
CA ILE A 337 28.75 -5.21 -3.30
C ILE A 337 28.58 -3.84 -3.95
N GLU A 338 29.68 -3.09 -3.94
CA GLU A 338 29.79 -1.75 -4.50
C GLU A 338 30.44 -1.82 -5.89
N LEU A 339 29.87 -1.13 -6.87
CA LEU A 339 30.26 -1.22 -8.29
C LEU A 339 31.02 0.03 -8.77
N PHE A 340 31.65 0.78 -7.86
CA PHE A 340 32.33 2.05 -8.17
C PHE A 340 33.38 1.95 -9.27
N HIS A 341 34.08 0.82 -9.35
CA HIS A 341 35.16 0.58 -10.29
C HIS A 341 34.86 -0.55 -11.29
N SER A 342 33.60 -0.96 -11.39
CA SER A 342 33.18 -2.06 -12.26
C SER A 342 33.34 -1.69 -13.73
N ASP A 343 33.72 -2.70 -14.53
CA ASP A 343 33.77 -2.61 -15.99
C ASP A 343 32.40 -2.86 -16.63
N ALA A 344 31.65 -3.81 -16.05
CA ALA A 344 30.31 -4.15 -16.47
C ALA A 344 29.46 -4.61 -15.27
N VAL A 345 28.16 -4.33 -15.32
CA VAL A 345 27.19 -4.80 -14.33
C VAL A 345 26.53 -6.09 -14.80
N TRP A 346 26.43 -7.09 -13.91
CA TRP A 346 25.69 -8.32 -14.19
C TRP A 346 24.27 -8.22 -13.62
N LEU A 347 23.26 -8.15 -14.48
CA LEU A 347 21.85 -8.21 -14.08
C LEU A 347 21.42 -9.67 -13.88
N HIS A 348 21.99 -10.30 -12.86
CA HIS A 348 21.73 -11.70 -12.53
C HIS A 348 20.38 -11.87 -11.81
N PRO A 349 19.63 -12.97 -12.00
CA PRO A 349 18.33 -13.18 -11.33
C PRO A 349 18.37 -13.18 -9.80
N GLN A 350 19.54 -13.47 -9.22
CA GLN A 350 19.79 -13.42 -7.77
C GLN A 350 20.29 -12.05 -7.28
N SER A 351 20.31 -11.03 -8.14
CA SER A 351 20.83 -9.71 -7.82
C SER A 351 19.75 -8.63 -7.91
N ILE A 352 19.78 -7.68 -6.98
CA ILE A 352 19.03 -6.43 -7.05
C ILE A 352 20.05 -5.32 -7.30
N THR A 353 19.86 -4.54 -8.36
CA THR A 353 20.75 -3.44 -8.74
C THR A 353 20.10 -2.11 -8.43
N ILE A 354 20.85 -1.22 -7.78
CA ILE A 354 20.42 0.14 -7.45
C ILE A 354 21.50 1.11 -7.91
N SER A 355 21.10 2.11 -8.68
CA SER A 355 21.95 3.21 -9.14
C SER A 355 21.73 4.49 -8.33
N GLY A 356 22.67 5.43 -8.41
CA GLY A 356 22.50 6.78 -7.87
C GLY A 356 21.20 7.45 -8.32
N PRO A 357 20.87 7.44 -9.63
CA PRO A 357 19.59 7.94 -10.14
C PRO A 357 18.34 7.24 -9.56
N ASP A 358 18.41 5.94 -9.26
CA ASP A 358 17.27 5.22 -8.68
C ASP A 358 16.87 5.78 -7.30
N LEU A 359 17.83 6.32 -6.54
CA LEU A 359 17.53 6.99 -5.27
C LEU A 359 16.64 8.24 -5.43
N LEU A 360 16.65 8.85 -6.62
CA LEU A 360 15.85 10.03 -6.96
C LEU A 360 14.57 9.68 -7.73
N PHE A 361 14.60 8.63 -8.57
CA PHE A 361 13.55 8.39 -9.56
C PHE A 361 12.80 7.05 -9.43
N ALA A 362 13.33 6.05 -8.72
CA ALA A 362 12.71 4.74 -8.66
C ALA A 362 11.46 4.73 -7.75
N LYS A 363 10.40 4.03 -8.18
CA LYS A 363 9.24 3.73 -7.33
C LYS A 363 9.70 2.80 -6.21
N GLY A 364 9.55 3.21 -4.95
CA GLY A 364 10.03 2.42 -3.80
C GLY A 364 11.49 2.71 -3.42
N ASN A 365 12.01 3.89 -3.74
CA ASN A 365 13.30 4.41 -3.29
C ASN A 365 13.50 4.45 -1.75
N THR A 366 12.58 3.90 -0.95
CA THR A 366 12.67 3.81 0.51
C THR A 366 12.88 2.38 1.01
N SER A 367 13.13 1.41 0.12
CA SER A 367 13.48 0.06 0.53
C SER A 367 14.77 0.04 1.37
N GLU A 368 14.92 -0.97 2.24
CA GLU A 368 16.15 -1.16 3.02
C GLU A 368 17.39 -1.22 2.11
N ASN A 369 17.25 -1.79 0.91
CA ASN A 369 18.29 -1.84 -0.10
C ASN A 369 18.67 -0.45 -0.63
N CYS A 370 17.71 0.42 -0.87
CA CYS A 370 17.99 1.82 -1.26
C CYS A 370 18.76 2.56 -0.17
N ASP A 371 18.42 2.33 1.10
CA ASP A 371 19.12 2.95 2.23
C ASP A 371 20.54 2.42 2.41
N ARG A 372 20.77 1.11 2.20
CA ARG A 372 22.12 0.51 2.15
C ARG A 372 22.94 1.07 0.99
N ALA A 373 22.37 1.18 -0.22
CA ALA A 373 23.02 1.78 -1.37
C ALA A 373 23.34 3.27 -1.16
N ALA A 374 22.38 4.05 -0.63
CA ALA A 374 22.57 5.47 -0.33
C ALA A 374 23.69 5.71 0.69
N ARG A 375 23.79 4.85 1.72
CA ARG A 375 24.92 4.86 2.66
C ARG A 375 26.24 4.62 1.94
N ALA A 376 26.33 3.56 1.14
CA ALA A 376 27.56 3.21 0.41
C ALA A 376 28.01 4.35 -0.52
N PHE A 377 27.07 4.91 -1.30
CA PHE A 377 27.34 6.06 -2.17
C PHE A 377 27.80 7.28 -1.39
N THR A 378 27.20 7.57 -0.24
CA THR A 378 27.59 8.74 0.57
C THR A 378 28.95 8.55 1.23
N ILE A 379 29.27 7.35 1.73
CA ILE A 379 30.60 7.02 2.22
C ILE A 379 31.63 7.26 1.11
N ARG A 380 31.36 6.77 -0.10
CA ARG A 380 32.25 6.96 -1.24
C ARG A 380 32.42 8.43 -1.62
N LEU A 381 31.36 9.23 -1.58
CA LEU A 381 31.46 10.67 -1.81
C LEU A 381 32.33 11.35 -0.76
N HIS A 382 32.22 10.95 0.50
CA HIS A 382 33.03 11.52 1.58
C HIS A 382 34.50 11.11 1.51
N GLU A 383 34.82 9.97 0.87
CA GLU A 383 36.21 9.61 0.54
C GLU A 383 36.82 10.54 -0.52
N ILE A 384 36.01 11.03 -1.45
CA ILE A 384 36.44 11.90 -2.56
C ILE A 384 36.41 13.38 -2.14
N PHE A 385 35.32 13.81 -1.52
CA PHE A 385 35.06 15.19 -1.11
C PHE A 385 35.23 15.31 0.41
N ARG A 386 36.31 15.96 0.84
CA ARG A 386 36.65 16.11 2.27
C ARG A 386 36.07 17.38 2.91
N ASN A 387 35.56 18.30 2.11
CA ASN A 387 34.88 19.50 2.62
C ASN A 387 33.46 19.15 3.08
N ASP A 388 33.06 19.65 4.24
CA ASP A 388 31.70 19.49 4.76
C ASP A 388 30.65 20.28 3.95
N THR A 389 31.06 21.28 3.18
CA THR A 389 30.21 22.12 2.34
C THR A 389 29.98 21.47 0.99
N LEU A 390 28.79 20.86 0.84
CA LEU A 390 28.40 20.14 -0.37
C LEU A 390 27.02 20.62 -0.84
N TYR A 391 26.98 21.28 -1.99
CA TYR A 391 25.72 21.51 -2.69
C TYR A 391 25.38 20.27 -3.50
N TRP A 392 24.15 19.79 -3.41
CA TRP A 392 23.70 18.68 -4.24
C TRP A 392 22.48 19.07 -5.05
N LEU A 393 22.57 18.86 -6.36
CA LEU A 393 21.54 19.29 -7.29
C LEU A 393 20.30 18.39 -7.19
N VAL A 394 19.15 19.04 -7.13
CA VAL A 394 17.84 18.40 -6.98
C VAL A 394 17.00 18.62 -8.25
N PRO A 395 16.48 17.55 -8.88
CA PRO A 395 15.44 17.66 -9.90
C PRO A 395 14.25 18.48 -9.41
N ASP A 396 13.91 19.54 -10.13
CA ASP A 396 12.96 20.54 -9.65
C ASP A 396 11.55 20.03 -9.38
N PHE A 397 11.14 18.93 -10.01
CA PHE A 397 9.83 18.32 -9.79
C PHE A 397 9.74 17.45 -8.52
N LEU A 398 10.88 17.09 -7.92
CA LEU A 398 10.90 16.32 -6.68
C LEU A 398 10.64 17.25 -5.49
N ASN A 399 9.86 16.76 -4.53
CA ASN A 399 9.54 17.50 -3.31
C ASN A 399 10.34 17.02 -2.09
N ASP A 400 10.31 17.79 -1.00
CA ASP A 400 11.09 17.52 0.21
C ASP A 400 10.80 16.18 0.89
N PHE A 401 9.63 15.56 0.68
CA PHE A 401 9.30 14.24 1.22
C PHE A 401 9.96 13.12 0.39
N GLU A 402 9.99 13.27 -0.95
CA GLU A 402 10.62 12.29 -1.85
C GLU A 402 12.15 12.25 -1.70
N LEU A 403 12.74 13.33 -1.18
CA LEU A 403 14.19 13.50 -1.01
C LEU A 403 14.72 13.03 0.35
N GLU A 404 13.86 12.53 1.24
CA GLU A 404 14.23 12.19 2.62
C GLU A 404 15.44 11.25 2.69
N LEU A 405 15.44 10.17 1.89
CA LEU A 405 16.46 9.14 1.95
C LEU A 405 17.87 9.69 1.64
N ILE A 406 18.01 10.35 0.50
CA ILE A 406 19.31 10.87 0.05
C ILE A 406 19.77 12.02 0.95
N ARG A 407 18.85 12.91 1.35
CA ARG A 407 19.14 14.05 2.22
C ARG A 407 19.68 13.60 3.58
N ARG A 408 19.00 12.65 4.22
CA ARG A 408 19.43 12.08 5.52
C ARG A 408 20.82 11.43 5.41
N ASN A 409 21.05 10.64 4.37
CA ASN A 409 22.33 9.98 4.18
C ASN A 409 23.47 10.98 3.94
N LEU A 410 23.26 12.00 3.08
CA LEU A 410 24.22 13.09 2.86
C LEU A 410 24.51 13.88 4.15
N ASN A 411 23.46 14.28 4.89
CA ASN A 411 23.61 15.02 6.14
C ASN A 411 24.38 14.24 7.21
N ALA A 412 24.34 12.90 7.20
CA ALA A 412 25.09 12.06 8.13
C ALA A 412 26.62 12.09 7.91
N ARG A 413 27.09 12.53 6.73
CA ARG A 413 28.52 12.62 6.40
C ARG A 413 29.01 14.03 6.12
N PHE A 414 28.12 14.91 5.66
CA PHE A 414 28.43 16.29 5.29
C PHE A 414 27.64 17.24 6.17
N SER A 415 28.31 17.81 7.18
CA SER A 415 27.66 18.67 8.17
C SER A 415 27.04 19.92 7.56
N ASN A 416 27.54 20.39 6.41
CA ASN A 416 27.08 21.56 5.64
C ASN A 416 26.54 21.22 4.23
N ALA A 417 26.04 19.98 4.01
CA ALA A 417 25.29 19.65 2.79
C ALA A 417 24.01 20.50 2.59
N GLU A 418 23.79 21.01 1.39
CA GLU A 418 22.61 21.81 1.03
C GLU A 418 22.00 21.29 -0.29
N PRO A 419 20.71 20.91 -0.32
CA PRO A 419 20.04 20.69 -1.59
C PRO A 419 20.08 21.98 -2.41
N LEU A 420 20.08 21.89 -3.74
CA LEU A 420 19.95 23.05 -4.62
C LEU A 420 19.13 22.68 -5.85
N PRO A 421 17.98 23.35 -6.12
CA PRO A 421 17.23 23.06 -7.33
C PRO A 421 18.06 23.31 -8.59
N ARG A 422 18.00 22.38 -9.55
CA ARG A 422 18.76 22.46 -10.80
C ARG A 422 18.46 23.74 -11.56
N SER A 423 17.22 24.22 -11.54
CA SER A 423 16.82 25.49 -12.14
C SER A 423 17.51 26.72 -11.54
N VAL A 424 17.74 26.73 -10.23
CA VAL A 424 18.48 27.81 -9.55
C VAL A 424 19.94 27.77 -9.98
N ALA A 425 20.57 26.59 -9.91
CA ALA A 425 21.93 26.41 -10.38
C ALA A 425 22.07 26.84 -11.87
N ALA A 426 21.13 26.46 -12.73
CA ALA A 426 21.12 26.82 -14.14
C ALA A 426 21.13 28.33 -14.39
N VAL A 427 20.34 29.09 -13.62
CA VAL A 427 20.29 30.55 -13.75
C VAL A 427 21.61 31.18 -13.30
N PHE A 428 22.23 30.70 -12.22
CA PHE A 428 23.56 31.20 -11.83
C PHE A 428 24.66 30.80 -12.80
N ALA A 429 24.55 29.66 -13.48
CA ALA A 429 25.48 29.25 -14.52
C ALA A 429 25.34 30.09 -15.81
N LEU A 430 24.11 30.29 -16.29
CA LEU A 430 23.84 30.69 -17.69
C LEU A 430 23.15 32.05 -17.85
N ALA A 431 22.50 32.58 -16.81
CA ALA A 431 21.85 33.89 -16.91
C ALA A 431 22.86 35.03 -16.75
N ASP A 432 22.65 36.09 -17.52
CA ASP A 432 23.47 37.31 -17.47
C ASP A 432 22.74 38.40 -16.67
N PRO A 433 23.24 38.80 -15.48
CA PRO A 433 22.66 39.88 -14.68
C PRO A 433 22.56 41.23 -15.42
N ALA A 434 23.39 41.47 -16.44
CA ALA A 434 23.32 42.69 -17.25
C ALA A 434 22.02 42.78 -18.08
N LYS A 435 21.40 41.63 -18.39
CA LYS A 435 20.15 41.58 -19.18
C LYS A 435 18.89 41.83 -18.35
N ILE A 436 18.99 41.84 -17.02
CA ILE A 436 17.84 42.11 -16.15
C ILE A 436 17.40 43.57 -16.34
N LYS A 437 16.17 43.75 -16.83
CA LYS A 437 15.60 45.07 -17.14
C LYS A 437 14.92 45.74 -15.93
N GLY A 438 14.52 44.95 -14.94
CA GLY A 438 13.80 45.41 -13.76
C GLY A 438 13.23 44.25 -12.96
N GLU A 439 12.52 44.57 -11.88
CA GLU A 439 11.80 43.59 -11.07
C GLU A 439 10.69 42.91 -11.89
N GLY A 440 10.50 41.61 -11.66
CA GLY A 440 9.57 40.78 -12.45
C GLY A 440 10.14 40.24 -13.76
N TYR A 441 11.42 40.53 -14.07
CA TYR A 441 12.13 39.87 -15.16
C TYR A 441 12.14 38.36 -14.93
N ALA A 442 11.56 37.60 -15.86
CA ALA A 442 11.36 36.17 -15.70
C ALA A 442 12.23 35.36 -16.66
N VAL A 443 12.86 34.32 -16.12
CA VAL A 443 13.57 33.28 -16.87
C VAL A 443 12.84 31.96 -16.66
N VAL A 444 12.72 31.14 -17.70
CA VAL A 444 12.21 29.77 -17.58
C VAL A 444 13.35 28.79 -17.80
N VAL A 445 13.52 27.82 -16.90
CA VAL A 445 14.45 26.71 -17.07
C VAL A 445 13.63 25.47 -17.41
N VAL A 446 14.03 24.78 -18.47
CA VAL A 446 13.44 23.52 -18.91
C VAL A 446 14.45 22.42 -18.65
N ASP A 447 14.01 21.38 -17.96
CA ASP A 447 14.83 20.20 -17.65
C ASP A 447 14.06 18.91 -17.93
N THR A 448 14.71 17.98 -18.60
CA THR A 448 14.17 16.66 -18.92
C THR A 448 15.02 15.61 -18.22
N ILE A 449 14.49 15.06 -17.12
CA ILE A 449 15.22 14.12 -16.27
C ILE A 449 14.25 13.15 -15.58
N GLY A 450 14.69 11.91 -15.33
CA GLY A 450 13.82 10.88 -14.76
C GLY A 450 12.55 10.62 -15.59
N ASN A 451 12.64 10.70 -16.92
CA ASN A 451 11.53 10.59 -17.88
C ASN A 451 10.42 11.66 -17.74
N LYS A 452 10.66 12.72 -16.96
CA LYS A 452 9.76 13.85 -16.83
C LYS A 452 10.40 15.10 -17.41
N THR A 453 9.58 15.92 -18.05
CA THR A 453 10.01 17.23 -18.54
C THR A 453 9.29 18.32 -17.76
N CYS A 454 10.06 19.14 -17.06
CA CYS A 454 9.56 20.22 -16.22
C CYS A 454 10.06 21.58 -16.70
N ALA A 455 9.21 22.60 -16.57
CA ALA A 455 9.58 24.00 -16.72
C ALA A 455 9.41 24.73 -15.40
N VAL A 456 10.43 25.48 -15.01
CA VAL A 456 10.47 26.23 -13.76
C VAL A 456 10.71 27.69 -14.08
N LYS A 457 9.83 28.56 -13.57
CA LYS A 457 9.95 30.00 -13.73
C LYS A 457 10.74 30.59 -12.56
N LEU A 458 11.73 31.42 -12.85
CA LEU A 458 12.47 32.21 -11.86
C LEU A 458 12.26 33.69 -12.12
N LEU A 459 11.87 34.44 -11.09
CA LEU A 459 11.60 35.87 -11.14
C LEU A 459 12.73 36.65 -10.50
N ALA A 460 13.25 37.67 -11.17
CA ALA A 460 14.18 38.61 -10.56
C ALA A 460 13.44 39.56 -9.60
N LYS A 461 13.91 39.63 -8.36
CA LYS A 461 13.41 40.50 -7.29
C LYS A 461 14.53 41.42 -6.82
N PHE A 462 14.18 42.63 -6.37
CA PHE A 462 15.17 43.65 -6.03
C PHE A 462 15.40 43.78 -4.51
N ASP A 463 16.65 43.94 -4.11
CA ASP A 463 17.07 44.26 -2.75
C ASP A 463 18.19 45.33 -2.78
N GLU A 464 17.91 46.48 -2.18
CA GLU A 464 18.83 47.63 -2.15
C GLU A 464 20.11 47.33 -1.34
N ASN A 465 20.02 46.50 -0.29
CA ASN A 465 21.20 46.10 0.49
C ASN A 465 22.07 45.11 -0.29
N LEU A 466 21.44 44.24 -1.09
CA LEU A 466 22.17 43.36 -2.00
C LEU A 466 22.96 44.15 -3.04
N LYS A 467 22.37 45.21 -3.60
CA LYS A 467 23.04 46.09 -4.58
C LYS A 467 24.31 46.71 -4.01
N LYS A 468 24.27 47.12 -2.75
CA LYS A 468 25.43 47.71 -2.04
C LYS A 468 26.52 46.67 -1.75
N ARG A 469 26.14 45.48 -1.28
CA ARG A 469 27.10 44.42 -0.88
C ARG A 469 27.67 43.65 -2.07
N LEU A 470 26.86 43.41 -3.10
CA LEU A 470 27.24 42.62 -4.25
C LEU A 470 26.79 43.29 -5.57
N PRO A 471 27.46 44.39 -5.98
CA PRO A 471 27.05 45.20 -7.14
C PRO A 471 26.94 44.43 -8.47
N ILE A 472 27.67 43.32 -8.62
CA ILE A 472 27.63 42.46 -9.81
C ILE A 472 26.24 41.86 -10.08
N THR A 473 25.41 41.70 -9.04
CA THR A 473 23.99 41.27 -9.18
C THR A 473 23.06 42.41 -9.57
N ARG A 474 23.55 43.66 -9.54
CA ARG A 474 22.76 44.89 -9.69
C ARG A 474 21.61 45.03 -8.68
N GLY A 475 21.67 44.29 -7.56
CA GLY A 475 20.64 44.25 -6.54
C GLY A 475 19.56 43.20 -6.76
N PHE A 476 19.69 42.32 -7.77
CA PHE A 476 18.70 41.30 -8.06
C PHE A 476 19.03 39.93 -7.46
N TYR A 477 18.04 39.31 -6.84
CA TYR A 477 18.04 37.90 -6.43
C TYR A 477 16.92 37.15 -7.18
N TRP A 478 16.97 35.82 -7.18
CA TRP A 478 16.00 34.99 -7.91
C TRP A 478 14.94 34.36 -7.00
N GLU A 479 13.67 34.50 -7.35
CA GLU A 479 12.56 33.81 -6.70
C GLU A 479 12.08 32.66 -7.60
N ARG A 480 12.29 31.43 -7.15
CA ARG A 480 11.89 30.21 -7.86
C ARG A 480 10.41 29.95 -7.64
N CYS A 481 9.65 29.82 -8.73
CA CYS A 481 8.25 29.38 -8.70
C CYS A 481 8.16 27.83 -8.69
N PRO A 482 7.02 27.25 -8.28
CA PRO A 482 6.79 25.81 -8.37
C PRO A 482 6.96 25.28 -9.81
N PRO A 483 7.45 24.04 -9.98
CA PRO A 483 7.66 23.42 -11.29
C PRO A 483 6.34 23.14 -12.01
N VAL A 484 6.34 23.28 -13.34
CA VAL A 484 5.22 22.89 -14.22
C VAL A 484 5.65 21.69 -15.06
N ILE A 485 4.94 20.57 -14.94
CA ILE A 485 5.18 19.38 -15.75
C ILE A 485 4.56 19.56 -17.14
N ILE A 486 5.38 19.42 -18.18
CA ILE A 486 5.01 19.63 -19.59
C ILE A 486 4.77 18.29 -20.30
N ALA A 487 5.57 17.28 -19.98
CA ALA A 487 5.42 15.93 -20.53
C ALA A 487 5.83 14.88 -19.50
N ASN A 488 5.00 13.84 -19.38
CA ASN A 488 5.29 12.61 -18.66
C ASN A 488 5.35 11.47 -19.67
N ALA A 489 6.48 10.79 -19.76
CA ALA A 489 6.57 9.53 -20.48
C ALA A 489 6.37 8.38 -19.48
N ASP A 490 5.18 8.24 -18.89
CA ASP A 490 4.87 7.11 -18.01
C ASP A 490 3.97 6.08 -18.72
N ASP A 491 4.31 4.81 -18.48
CA ASP A 491 3.54 3.55 -18.61
C ASP A 491 3.89 2.50 -19.70
N ASN A 492 4.86 2.67 -20.59
CA ASN A 492 5.22 1.58 -21.53
C ASN A 492 6.71 1.48 -21.88
N ARG A 493 7.59 1.23 -20.92
CA ARG A 493 8.95 0.75 -21.23
C ARG A 493 9.38 -0.39 -20.33
N THR A 494 9.66 -1.51 -20.98
CA THR A 494 10.32 -2.70 -20.44
C THR A 494 11.67 -2.37 -19.82
N GLU A 495 12.03 -3.15 -18.81
CA GLU A 495 13.16 -3.18 -17.85
C GLU A 495 14.59 -2.83 -18.33
N PHE A 496 14.82 -2.36 -19.55
CA PHE A 496 16.14 -1.94 -20.03
C PHE A 496 16.21 -0.40 -20.14
N GLN A 497 16.44 0.28 -19.01
CA GLN A 497 17.11 1.58 -19.07
C GLN A 497 18.58 1.34 -19.40
N GLY A 498 19.06 1.93 -20.49
CA GLY A 498 20.45 1.83 -20.90
C GLY A 498 21.37 2.35 -19.79
N TYR A 499 22.18 1.46 -19.22
CA TYR A 499 23.24 1.86 -18.32
C TYR A 499 24.37 2.48 -19.15
N ASP A 500 24.95 3.59 -18.67
CA ASP A 500 26.18 4.19 -19.20
C ASP A 500 27.43 3.39 -18.79
N ILE A 501 27.27 2.07 -18.72
CA ILE A 501 28.26 1.03 -18.44
C ILE A 501 27.81 -0.23 -19.19
N SER A 502 28.76 -1.08 -19.58
CA SER A 502 28.43 -2.36 -20.21
C SER A 502 27.58 -3.22 -19.27
N VAL A 503 26.63 -3.96 -19.84
CA VAL A 503 25.69 -4.79 -19.09
C VAL A 503 25.81 -6.23 -19.54
N VAL A 504 25.82 -7.15 -18.59
CA VAL A 504 25.62 -8.59 -18.85
C VAL A 504 24.20 -8.94 -18.41
N ASP A 505 23.39 -9.45 -19.33
CA ASP A 505 22.01 -9.84 -19.03
C ASP A 505 21.93 -11.20 -18.28
N ALA A 506 20.72 -11.58 -17.88
CA ALA A 506 20.47 -12.84 -17.20
C ALA A 506 20.81 -14.09 -18.04
N GLN A 507 20.97 -13.94 -19.36
CA GLN A 507 21.38 -14.99 -20.29
C GLN A 507 22.89 -14.94 -20.61
N GLU A 508 23.67 -14.22 -19.80
CA GLU A 508 25.13 -14.06 -19.93
C GLU A 508 25.56 -13.35 -21.24
N ARG A 509 24.66 -12.55 -21.86
CA ARG A 509 24.98 -11.79 -23.08
C ARG A 509 25.43 -10.38 -22.74
N TRP A 510 26.48 -9.95 -23.44
CA TRP A 510 27.06 -8.62 -23.29
C TRP A 510 26.33 -7.60 -24.15
N HIS A 511 25.97 -6.48 -23.53
CA HIS A 511 25.41 -5.30 -24.17
C HIS A 511 26.37 -4.13 -23.98
N ASP A 512 26.64 -3.41 -25.07
CA ASP A 512 27.46 -2.20 -25.06
C ASP A 512 26.76 -1.10 -24.23
N ALA A 513 27.54 -0.23 -23.57
CA ALA A 513 27.01 0.91 -22.83
C ALA A 513 26.16 1.81 -23.74
N ILE A 514 24.97 2.19 -23.28
CA ILE A 514 24.06 3.06 -24.03
C ILE A 514 24.07 4.42 -23.34
N PRO A 515 24.59 5.48 -23.98
CA PRO A 515 24.56 6.82 -23.40
C PRO A 515 23.12 7.27 -23.15
N ALA A 516 22.88 8.00 -22.06
CA ALA A 516 21.59 8.63 -21.81
C ALA A 516 21.19 9.52 -23.00
N SER A 517 19.93 9.41 -23.45
CA SER A 517 19.39 10.28 -24.49
C SER A 517 19.51 11.74 -24.07
N ARG A 518 20.09 12.58 -24.92
CA ARG A 518 20.11 14.03 -24.69
C ARG A 518 18.69 14.58 -24.62
N SER A 519 18.47 15.55 -23.74
CA SER A 519 17.23 16.30 -23.60
C SER A 519 16.81 16.90 -24.95
N GLY A 520 15.52 16.77 -25.29
CA GLY A 520 14.95 17.43 -26.45
C GLY A 520 14.87 18.93 -26.23
N TYR A 521 15.24 19.73 -27.25
CA TYR A 521 15.02 21.17 -27.22
C TYR A 521 13.51 21.46 -27.24
N ILE A 522 13.00 22.19 -26.24
CA ILE A 522 11.63 22.68 -26.24
C ILE A 522 11.62 24.11 -26.76
N ASP A 523 10.76 24.35 -27.75
CA ASP A 523 10.56 25.68 -28.32
C ASP A 523 9.98 26.64 -27.27
N PRO A 524 10.66 27.76 -26.95
CA PRO A 524 10.15 28.78 -26.05
C PRO A 524 8.76 29.33 -26.42
N GLU A 525 8.41 29.37 -27.71
CA GLU A 525 7.09 29.85 -28.16
C GLU A 525 5.96 28.89 -27.77
N HIS A 526 6.26 27.59 -27.63
CA HIS A 526 5.30 26.62 -27.09
C HIS A 526 5.05 26.88 -25.61
N LEU A 527 6.11 27.14 -24.83
CA LEU A 527 6.02 27.40 -23.38
C LEU A 527 5.24 28.67 -23.07
N LYS A 528 5.41 29.73 -23.86
CA LYS A 528 4.68 31.00 -23.69
C LYS A 528 3.16 30.86 -23.86
N ARG A 529 2.70 29.83 -24.61
CA ARG A 529 1.27 29.54 -24.80
C ARG A 529 0.67 28.79 -23.61
N ASP A 530 1.49 28.15 -22.77
CA ASP A 530 1.02 27.49 -21.56
C ASP A 530 0.66 28.55 -20.50
N ARG A 531 -0.63 28.62 -20.15
CA ARG A 531 -1.16 29.58 -19.18
C ARG A 531 -0.54 29.43 -17.78
N ARG A 532 -0.01 28.25 -17.43
CA ARG A 532 0.61 27.96 -16.13
C ARG A 532 2.00 28.59 -16.00
N ILE A 533 2.72 28.72 -17.12
CA ILE A 533 4.08 29.31 -17.18
C ILE A 533 3.98 30.83 -17.41
N GLY A 534 3.10 31.23 -18.34
CA GLY A 534 2.89 32.62 -18.74
C GLY A 534 4.12 33.23 -19.44
N GLY A 535 4.17 34.56 -19.48
CA GLY A 535 5.25 35.29 -20.17
C GLY A 535 6.60 35.21 -19.45
N PHE A 536 7.68 35.09 -20.23
CA PHE A 536 9.07 35.14 -19.78
C PHE A 536 9.98 35.79 -20.83
N ALA A 537 11.12 36.31 -20.40
CA ALA A 537 12.07 37.04 -21.25
C ALA A 537 13.09 36.12 -21.92
N PHE A 538 13.48 35.03 -21.24
CA PHE A 538 14.53 34.12 -21.69
C PHE A 538 14.24 32.68 -21.24
N CYS A 539 14.61 31.69 -22.05
CA CYS A 539 14.47 30.27 -21.75
C CYS A 539 15.84 29.59 -21.73
N ILE A 540 16.11 28.80 -20.70
CA ILE A 540 17.29 27.94 -20.58
C ILE A 540 16.82 26.50 -20.78
N ASN A 541 17.18 25.88 -21.90
CA ASN A 541 17.01 24.43 -22.09
C ASN A 541 18.26 23.74 -21.56
N LEU A 542 18.15 22.98 -20.47
CA LEU A 542 19.28 22.26 -19.89
C LEU A 542 19.67 21.08 -20.78
N THR A 543 20.92 21.08 -21.23
CA THR A 543 21.54 20.00 -22.03
C THR A 543 22.49 19.12 -21.21
N GLY A 544 22.75 19.50 -19.96
CA GLY A 544 23.66 18.82 -19.04
C GLY A 544 23.52 19.37 -17.61
N SER A 545 24.35 18.85 -16.71
CA SER A 545 24.34 19.21 -15.29
C SER A 545 24.79 20.67 -15.04
N PRO A 546 23.99 21.51 -14.34
CA PRO A 546 24.36 22.90 -14.05
C PRO A 546 25.21 23.07 -12.77
N VAL A 547 26.04 22.08 -12.39
CA VAL A 547 26.86 22.10 -11.15
C VAL A 547 27.75 23.34 -11.00
N ALA A 548 28.30 23.88 -12.10
CA ALA A 548 29.07 25.12 -12.08
C ALA A 548 28.28 26.31 -11.51
N GLY A 549 26.96 26.33 -11.73
CA GLY A 549 26.08 27.35 -11.17
C GLY A 549 25.92 27.25 -9.66
N GLY A 550 25.97 26.05 -9.09
CA GLY A 550 25.95 25.85 -7.64
C GLY A 550 27.23 26.36 -6.97
N VAL A 551 28.39 26.08 -7.57
CA VAL A 551 29.68 26.62 -7.09
C VAL A 551 29.72 28.14 -7.21
N ARG A 552 29.25 28.70 -8.34
CA ARG A 552 29.14 30.14 -8.53
C ARG A 552 28.18 30.79 -7.52
N LEU A 553 27.04 30.14 -7.25
CA LEU A 553 26.12 30.59 -6.21
C LEU A 553 26.82 30.63 -4.84
N HIS A 554 27.53 29.57 -4.47
CA HIS A 554 28.28 29.53 -3.21
C HIS A 554 29.27 30.70 -3.10
N THR A 555 30.11 30.93 -4.11
CA THR A 555 31.09 32.03 -4.15
C THR A 555 30.42 33.41 -4.04
N LEU A 556 29.27 33.60 -4.68
CA LEU A 556 28.52 34.86 -4.57
C LEU A 556 27.84 34.99 -3.20
N GLN A 557 27.33 33.90 -2.63
CA GLN A 557 26.65 33.89 -1.33
C GLN A 557 27.62 34.24 -0.20
N GLN A 558 28.87 33.74 -0.26
CA GLN A 558 29.94 34.13 0.67
C GLN A 558 30.20 35.64 0.68
N LYS A 559 30.09 36.31 -0.48
CA LYS A 559 30.23 37.78 -0.59
C LYS A 559 28.97 38.54 -0.16
N ALA A 560 27.79 37.97 -0.38
CA ALA A 560 26.51 38.57 0.01
C ALA A 560 26.25 38.52 1.53
N GLY A 561 26.85 37.54 2.21
CA GLY A 561 26.68 37.30 3.65
C GLY A 561 25.32 36.67 3.94
N ASP A 562 24.55 37.30 4.84
CA ASP A 562 23.23 36.82 5.29
C ASP A 562 22.08 37.12 4.32
N ILE A 563 22.34 37.81 3.21
CA ILE A 563 21.32 38.10 2.19
C ILE A 563 21.27 36.92 1.20
N PRO A 564 20.19 36.13 1.16
CA PRO A 564 20.10 35.00 0.26
C PRO A 564 19.94 35.47 -1.19
N LEU A 565 20.72 34.88 -2.10
CA LEU A 565 20.70 35.21 -3.54
C LEU A 565 19.55 34.55 -4.30
N TRP A 566 18.79 33.68 -3.63
CA TRP A 566 17.56 33.15 -4.15
C TRP A 566 16.54 32.86 -3.03
N ARG A 567 15.28 32.71 -3.40
CA ARG A 567 14.16 32.31 -2.53
C ARG A 567 13.33 31.24 -3.22
N ASP A 568 12.69 30.40 -2.42
CA ASP A 568 11.86 29.31 -2.95
C ASP A 568 10.40 29.59 -2.65
N GLN A 569 9.55 29.54 -3.67
CA GLN A 569 8.12 29.46 -3.49
C GLN A 569 7.75 27.98 -3.34
N ILE A 570 7.65 27.54 -2.09
CA ILE A 570 7.30 26.14 -1.77
C ILE A 570 5.89 25.81 -2.28
N PRO A 571 5.65 24.56 -2.71
CA PRO A 571 4.35 24.16 -3.24
C PRO A 571 3.27 24.20 -2.15
N GLU A 572 2.02 24.35 -2.59
CA GLU A 572 0.88 24.22 -1.68
C GLU A 572 0.88 22.83 -1.05
N LEU A 573 0.68 22.77 0.26
CA LEU A 573 0.58 21.54 1.03
C LEU A 573 -0.73 21.59 1.79
N SER A 574 -1.53 20.54 1.68
CA SER A 574 -2.82 20.47 2.38
C SER A 574 -3.07 19.09 2.96
N ILE A 575 -3.92 19.05 3.98
CA ILE A 575 -4.52 17.81 4.49
C ILE A 575 -6.01 17.79 4.16
N LYS A 576 -6.58 16.59 4.08
CA LYS A 576 -8.04 16.43 3.90
C LYS A 576 -8.69 16.37 5.29
N VAL A 577 -9.59 17.30 5.58
CA VAL A 577 -10.29 17.38 6.88
C VAL A 577 -11.79 17.38 6.67
N MET A 578 -12.53 16.82 7.62
CA MET A 578 -13.98 16.95 7.66
C MET A 578 -14.36 18.26 8.34
N LYS A 579 -14.95 19.19 7.57
CA LYS A 579 -15.43 20.49 8.04
C LYS A 579 -16.86 20.69 7.54
N ASP A 580 -17.77 20.96 8.46
CA ASP A 580 -19.21 21.08 8.19
C ASP A 580 -19.76 19.85 7.44
N GLY A 581 -19.31 18.64 7.82
CA GLY A 581 -19.67 17.34 7.23
C GLY A 581 -19.29 17.14 5.76
N HIS A 582 -18.42 17.99 5.23
CA HIS A 582 -17.76 17.81 3.93
C HIS A 582 -16.27 17.64 4.11
N TYR A 583 -15.67 16.82 3.26
CA TYR A 583 -14.22 16.82 3.12
C TYR A 583 -13.77 18.09 2.41
N GLN A 584 -13.03 18.92 3.13
CA GLN A 584 -12.42 20.14 2.61
C GLN A 584 -10.90 20.04 2.70
N ARG A 585 -10.22 20.78 1.83
CA ARG A 585 -8.78 20.94 1.90
C ARG A 585 -8.46 21.95 2.98
N PHE A 586 -7.65 21.54 3.95
CA PHE A 586 -7.06 22.44 4.93
C PHE A 586 -5.63 22.72 4.51
N HIS A 587 -5.35 23.95 4.11
CA HIS A 587 -4.04 24.34 3.59
C HIS A 587 -3.06 24.55 4.73
N LEU A 588 -2.03 23.70 4.80
CA LEU A 588 -0.88 23.84 5.69
C LEU A 588 0.13 24.86 5.13
N VAL A 589 0.29 24.88 3.80
CA VAL A 589 1.08 25.87 3.07
C VAL A 589 0.19 26.49 2.01
N SER A 590 -0.01 27.80 2.10
CA SER A 590 -0.84 28.56 1.16
C SER A 590 -0.13 28.85 -0.16
N ARG A 591 -0.89 29.05 -1.23
CA ARG A 591 -0.34 29.43 -2.54
C ARG A 591 0.48 30.72 -2.43
N GLY A 592 1.67 30.70 -3.05
CA GLY A 592 2.55 31.87 -3.07
C GLY A 592 3.43 32.02 -1.82
N THR A 593 3.43 31.05 -0.91
CA THR A 593 4.33 31.07 0.25
C THR A 593 5.78 30.99 -0.21
N THR A 594 6.56 32.04 0.09
CA THR A 594 7.98 32.13 -0.26
C THR A 594 8.84 32.06 0.99
N ILE A 595 9.85 31.18 0.97
CA ILE A 595 10.80 31.00 2.07
C ILE A 595 12.23 31.41 1.67
N LYS A 596 13.03 31.76 2.67
CA LYS A 596 14.47 31.96 2.51
C LYS A 596 15.18 30.63 2.78
N PRO A 597 15.84 30.02 1.79
CA PRO A 597 16.48 28.72 1.92
C PRO A 597 17.82 28.87 2.66
N VAL A 598 17.77 28.98 3.99
CA VAL A 598 18.96 29.09 4.84
C VAL A 598 18.98 27.91 5.80
N ARG A 599 20.03 27.08 5.70
CA ARG A 599 20.16 25.90 6.54
C ARG A 599 20.31 26.27 8.03
N GLY A 600 19.73 25.44 8.89
CA GLY A 600 19.75 25.64 10.35
C GLY A 600 18.88 26.80 10.86
N LYS A 601 18.12 27.47 9.99
CA LYS A 601 17.20 28.56 10.37
C LYS A 601 15.75 28.17 10.06
N PRO A 602 14.96 27.69 11.04
CA PRO A 602 13.56 27.37 10.81
C PRO A 602 12.74 28.64 10.54
N VAL A 603 11.84 28.55 9.58
CA VAL A 603 10.90 29.61 9.18
C VAL A 603 9.48 29.21 9.57
N PHE A 604 8.76 30.10 10.24
CA PHE A 604 7.35 29.89 10.56
C PHE A 604 6.47 30.10 9.33
N ILE A 605 5.58 29.16 9.05
CA ILE A 605 4.58 29.27 7.98
C ILE A 605 3.22 29.52 8.64
N PRO A 606 2.60 30.69 8.43
CA PRO A 606 1.32 31.02 9.06
C PRO A 606 0.20 30.15 8.48
N ILE A 607 -0.59 29.56 9.38
CA ILE A 607 -1.83 28.84 9.05
C ILE A 607 -2.97 29.73 9.52
N ALA A 608 -3.76 30.24 8.58
CA ALA A 608 -4.81 31.23 8.87
C ALA A 608 -6.12 30.60 9.38
N GLU A 609 -6.30 29.29 9.22
CA GLU A 609 -7.52 28.58 9.57
C GLU A 609 -7.41 27.89 10.93
N GLU A 610 -8.49 27.95 11.72
CA GLU A 610 -8.60 27.18 12.96
C GLU A 610 -8.88 25.69 12.66
N PHE A 611 -8.29 24.80 13.46
CA PHE A 611 -8.44 23.35 13.29
C PHE A 611 -9.07 22.73 14.52
N THR A 612 -10.09 21.89 14.32
CA THR A 612 -10.73 21.14 15.40
C THR A 612 -10.36 19.66 15.30
N LEU A 613 -9.80 19.11 16.37
CA LEU A 613 -9.46 17.70 16.50
C LEU A 613 -10.65 16.96 17.13
N PRO A 614 -11.29 15.99 16.43
CA PRO A 614 -12.53 15.37 16.90
C PRO A 614 -12.30 14.39 18.06
N ALA A 615 -13.24 14.26 18.98
CA ALA A 615 -13.16 13.36 20.13
C ALA A 615 -13.10 11.86 19.77
N GLY A 616 -12.72 11.01 20.73
CA GLY A 616 -12.99 9.56 20.66
C GLY A 616 -11.99 8.69 19.87
N LYS A 617 -11.02 9.26 19.14
CA LYS A 617 -10.05 8.49 18.35
C LYS A 617 -8.78 8.15 19.14
N GLN A 618 -8.25 6.93 18.97
CA GLN A 618 -7.02 6.47 19.62
C GLN A 618 -5.74 7.08 19.01
N HIS A 619 -5.80 7.45 17.75
CA HIS A 619 -4.77 8.16 17.00
C HIS A 619 -5.45 8.91 15.83
N TYR A 620 -4.73 9.84 15.21
CA TYR A 620 -5.23 10.55 14.03
C TYR A 620 -4.24 10.41 12.88
N SER A 621 -4.75 10.29 11.66
CA SER A 621 -3.94 10.28 10.45
C SER A 621 -4.58 11.15 9.39
N PHE A 622 -3.81 12.08 8.82
CA PHE A 622 -4.28 13.03 7.83
C PHE A 622 -3.47 12.91 6.53
N PRO A 623 -4.02 12.33 5.46
CA PRO A 623 -3.33 12.23 4.18
C PRO A 623 -2.93 13.60 3.63
N LEU A 624 -1.72 13.68 3.07
CA LEU A 624 -1.11 14.89 2.51
C LEU A 624 -1.31 14.97 1.01
N TYR A 625 -1.52 16.19 0.55
CA TYR A 625 -1.72 16.52 -0.86
C TYR A 625 -0.89 17.72 -1.24
N ILE A 626 -0.31 17.69 -2.44
CA ILE A 626 0.63 18.69 -2.92
C ILE A 626 0.15 19.37 -4.21
N GLY A 627 0.43 20.66 -4.31
CA GLY A 627 0.15 21.47 -5.50
C GLY A 627 -1.33 21.81 -5.70
N SER A 628 -1.61 22.58 -6.76
CA SER A 628 -2.95 23.08 -7.07
C SER A 628 -3.92 22.00 -7.57
N ASN A 629 -3.40 20.89 -8.07
CA ASN A 629 -4.20 19.76 -8.57
C ASN A 629 -4.52 18.73 -7.48
N ALA A 630 -4.05 18.96 -6.25
CA ALA A 630 -4.23 18.07 -5.10
C ALA A 630 -3.79 16.63 -5.38
N ASP A 631 -2.59 16.49 -5.95
CA ASP A 631 -1.99 15.17 -6.17
C ASP A 631 -1.73 14.51 -4.81
N ASP A 632 -2.12 13.23 -4.70
CA ASP A 632 -1.87 12.41 -3.49
C ASP A 632 -0.35 12.27 -3.32
N LEU A 633 0.17 12.79 -2.21
CA LEU A 633 1.60 12.75 -1.92
C LEU A 633 2.05 11.34 -1.49
N GLY A 634 1.12 10.46 -1.10
CA GLY A 634 1.42 9.14 -0.56
C GLY A 634 1.93 9.16 0.88
N PHE A 635 1.79 10.30 1.57
CA PHE A 635 2.15 10.48 2.98
C PHE A 635 0.93 10.93 3.79
N SER A 636 0.98 10.71 5.09
CA SER A 636 -0.01 11.13 6.07
C SER A 636 0.66 11.74 7.29
N ALA A 637 0.03 12.75 7.87
CA ALA A 637 0.42 13.32 9.15
C ALA A 637 -0.24 12.51 10.27
N ARG A 638 0.54 11.71 11.00
CA ARG A 638 0.06 10.92 12.13
C ARG A 638 0.28 11.65 13.44
N LEU A 639 -0.75 11.66 14.27
CA LEU A 639 -0.71 12.10 15.66
C LEU A 639 -0.92 10.91 16.59
N ASP A 640 0.01 10.75 17.53
CA ASP A 640 -0.09 9.84 18.66
C ASP A 640 0.09 10.66 19.95
N SER A 641 -0.73 10.37 20.97
CA SER A 641 -0.68 11.05 22.27
C SER A 641 -1.16 10.12 23.38
N PRO A 642 -0.54 10.14 24.56
CA PRO A 642 -1.07 9.43 25.74
C PRO A 642 -2.41 10.01 26.22
N ASP A 643 -2.78 11.21 25.76
CA ASP A 643 -4.03 11.87 26.11
C ASP A 643 -5.19 11.43 25.19
N PHE A 644 -4.92 10.55 24.22
CA PHE A 644 -5.95 9.93 23.37
C PHE A 644 -6.56 8.67 24.02
N PRO A 645 -7.86 8.41 23.83
CA PRO A 645 -8.83 9.21 23.08
C PRO A 645 -9.30 10.45 23.84
N LEU A 646 -9.49 11.55 23.11
CA LEU A 646 -9.98 12.81 23.68
C LEU A 646 -11.44 12.66 24.16
N LYS A 647 -11.77 13.26 25.31
CA LYS A 647 -13.13 13.25 25.89
C LYS A 647 -14.15 14.11 25.14
N GLY A 648 -13.66 15.10 24.39
CA GLY A 648 -14.47 16.05 23.61
C GLY A 648 -13.59 16.69 22.53
N ASP A 649 -14.22 17.35 21.56
CA ASP A 649 -13.52 18.00 20.47
C ASP A 649 -12.57 19.08 21.01
N ALA A 650 -11.36 19.14 20.47
CA ALA A 650 -10.33 20.08 20.90
C ALA A 650 -10.00 21.07 19.78
N LEU A 651 -10.19 22.36 20.04
CA LEU A 651 -9.74 23.42 19.14
C LEU A 651 -8.22 23.58 19.28
N CYS A 652 -7.50 23.48 18.16
CA CYS A 652 -6.05 23.45 18.08
C CYS A 652 -5.52 24.59 17.20
N ASP A 653 -4.48 25.26 17.70
CA ASP A 653 -3.65 26.15 16.90
C ASP A 653 -2.52 25.32 16.26
N LEU A 654 -2.40 25.37 14.93
CA LEU A 654 -1.40 24.61 14.18
C LEU A 654 -0.16 25.47 13.95
N ASN A 655 0.98 24.95 14.39
CA ASN A 655 2.29 25.59 14.20
C ASN A 655 3.09 24.77 13.19
N LEU A 656 3.24 25.29 11.97
CA LEU A 656 4.10 24.72 10.94
C LEU A 656 5.39 25.51 10.84
N THR A 657 6.52 24.82 10.98
CA THR A 657 7.84 25.40 10.68
C THR A 657 8.51 24.62 9.55
N PHE A 658 9.19 25.33 8.66
CA PHE A 658 9.98 24.78 7.58
C PHE A 658 11.48 25.10 7.79
N GLU A 659 12.33 24.08 7.76
CA GLU A 659 13.78 24.22 7.92
C GLU A 659 14.50 23.64 6.69
N TYR A 660 15.15 24.51 5.92
CA TYR A 660 15.77 24.14 4.66
C TYR A 660 16.95 23.17 4.87
N GLY A 661 16.97 22.07 4.11
CA GLY A 661 18.05 21.08 4.15
C GLY A 661 18.10 20.19 5.41
N ALA A 662 17.18 20.37 6.36
CA ALA A 662 17.08 19.50 7.53
C ALA A 662 16.56 18.10 7.14
N ASP A 663 16.87 17.06 7.92
CA ASP A 663 16.37 15.69 7.67
C ASP A 663 14.84 15.65 7.58
N THR A 664 14.18 16.40 8.47
CA THR A 664 12.73 16.61 8.51
C THR A 664 12.41 18.11 8.31
N PRO A 665 12.26 18.58 7.06
CA PRO A 665 12.09 20.01 6.77
C PRO A 665 10.81 20.57 7.38
N TYR A 666 9.69 19.87 7.24
CA TYR A 666 8.41 20.27 7.82
C TYR A 666 8.26 19.72 9.23
N LYS A 667 7.98 20.60 10.20
CA LYS A 667 7.59 20.24 11.56
C LYS A 667 6.22 20.86 11.85
N LEU A 668 5.21 20.01 12.01
CA LEU A 668 3.83 20.42 12.31
C LEU A 668 3.50 20.03 13.75
N VAL A 669 3.06 21.01 14.55
CA VAL A 669 2.65 20.82 15.94
C VAL A 669 1.22 21.32 16.13
N PHE A 670 0.37 20.46 16.66
CA PHE A 670 -0.99 20.76 17.08
C PHE A 670 -0.96 21.20 18.54
N THR A 671 -1.35 22.45 18.80
CA THR A 671 -1.37 23.02 20.16
C THR A 671 -2.83 23.22 20.57
N PRO A 672 -3.40 22.34 21.41
CA PRO A 672 -4.76 22.53 21.91
C PRO A 672 -4.86 23.81 22.73
N ARG A 673 -5.97 24.56 22.59
CA ARG A 673 -6.24 25.73 23.44
C ARG A 673 -6.58 25.36 24.88
N ALA A 674 -7.03 24.14 25.10
CA ALA A 674 -7.25 23.61 26.44
C ALA A 674 -5.92 23.17 27.06
N GLU A 675 -5.50 23.82 28.15
CA GLU A 675 -4.22 23.54 28.84
C GLU A 675 -4.10 22.10 29.38
N SER A 676 -5.21 21.36 29.48
CA SER A 676 -5.24 19.97 29.96
C SER A 676 -4.71 18.94 28.95
N ILE A 677 -4.52 19.31 27.68
CA ILE A 677 -4.04 18.41 26.61
C ILE A 677 -2.67 18.87 26.16
N ARG A 678 -1.69 17.96 26.10
CA ARG A 678 -0.33 18.32 25.69
C ARG A 678 -0.26 18.64 24.19
N PRO A 679 0.64 19.55 23.76
CA PRO A 679 0.92 19.76 22.34
C PRO A 679 1.41 18.48 21.67
N MET A 680 0.93 18.22 20.46
CA MET A 680 1.17 16.98 19.73
C MET A 680 1.94 17.27 18.45
N ARG A 681 3.10 16.64 18.29
CA ARG A 681 3.91 16.75 17.07
C ARG A 681 3.44 15.70 16.06
N ALA A 682 3.16 16.13 14.84
CA ALA A 682 2.90 15.21 13.74
C ALA A 682 4.16 14.45 13.34
N THR A 683 3.99 13.16 13.08
CA THR A 683 4.98 12.32 12.40
C THR A 683 4.50 12.05 10.98
N TRP A 684 5.40 12.14 10.01
CA TRP A 684 5.05 11.89 8.61
C TRP A 684 5.18 10.38 8.35
N GLN A 685 4.09 9.73 7.94
CA GLN A 685 4.05 8.28 7.64
C GLN A 685 3.59 8.04 6.21
N ARG A 686 4.23 7.11 5.50
CA ARG A 686 3.79 6.73 4.15
C ARG A 686 2.47 5.96 4.23
N MET A 687 1.55 6.24 3.31
CA MET A 687 0.25 5.57 3.27
C MET A 687 0.34 4.10 2.83
N ASP A 688 1.43 3.71 2.15
CA ASP A 688 1.67 2.32 1.74
C ASP A 688 1.91 1.38 2.94
N GLU A 689 2.15 1.92 4.14
CA GLU A 689 2.41 1.16 5.37
C GLU A 689 1.16 0.96 6.25
N ILE A 690 0.04 1.66 5.99
CA ILE A 690 -1.20 1.53 6.77
C ILE A 690 -2.23 0.74 5.99
N VAL A 691 -2.18 -0.60 6.13
CA VAL A 691 -3.24 -1.48 5.64
C VAL A 691 -4.47 -1.34 6.55
N ILE A 692 -5.34 -0.38 6.23
CA ILE A 692 -6.69 -0.34 6.82
C ILE A 692 -7.40 -1.62 6.38
N SER A 693 -7.65 -2.52 7.32
CA SER A 693 -8.23 -3.84 7.06
C SER A 693 -9.66 -3.98 7.60
N ASP A 694 -10.16 -2.93 8.23
CA ASP A 694 -11.39 -2.87 9.03
C ASP A 694 -12.20 -1.61 8.74
N ALA A 695 -12.08 -1.02 7.55
CA ALA A 695 -12.87 0.14 7.16
C ALA A 695 -14.40 -0.16 7.25
N PRO A 696 -15.22 0.86 7.56
CA PRO A 696 -16.68 0.75 7.65
C PRO A 696 -17.32 0.03 6.45
N ALA A 697 -18.34 -0.77 6.73
CA ALA A 697 -19.09 -1.52 5.73
C ALA A 697 -20.58 -1.16 5.82
N PRO A 698 -21.29 -1.01 4.69
CA PRO A 698 -22.73 -0.81 4.72
C PRO A 698 -23.45 -2.00 5.36
N GLU A 699 -24.51 -1.72 6.10
CA GLU A 699 -25.37 -2.77 6.65
C GLU A 699 -26.41 -3.22 5.61
N TYR A 700 -26.98 -4.41 5.82
CA TYR A 700 -28.21 -4.79 5.13
C TYR A 700 -29.41 -4.33 5.97
N PRO A 701 -30.49 -3.79 5.37
CA PRO A 701 -31.68 -3.39 6.12
C PRO A 701 -32.22 -4.55 6.97
N THR A 702 -32.73 -4.25 8.15
CA THR A 702 -33.26 -5.28 9.06
C THR A 702 -34.38 -6.07 8.37
N PRO A 703 -34.27 -7.42 8.29
CA PRO A 703 -35.31 -8.25 7.67
C PRO A 703 -36.67 -8.08 8.36
N ILE A 704 -37.73 -7.98 7.57
CA ILE A 704 -39.10 -7.85 8.08
C ILE A 704 -39.62 -9.23 8.47
N THR A 705 -40.18 -9.37 9.67
CA THR A 705 -40.72 -10.65 10.13
C THR A 705 -42.08 -10.96 9.49
N TRP A 706 -42.48 -12.24 9.48
CA TRP A 706 -43.82 -12.65 9.03
C TRP A 706 -44.96 -11.97 9.79
N SER A 707 -44.75 -11.64 11.07
CA SER A 707 -45.73 -10.91 11.88
C SER A 707 -45.84 -9.44 11.45
N ASP A 708 -44.70 -8.78 11.19
CA ASP A 708 -44.66 -7.39 10.76
C ASP A 708 -45.28 -7.17 9.36
N LEU A 709 -45.25 -8.19 8.49
CA LEU A 709 -45.94 -8.15 7.18
C LEU A 709 -47.47 -8.04 7.32
N ARG A 710 -48.06 -8.47 8.44
CA ARG A 710 -49.50 -8.31 8.71
C ARG A 710 -49.87 -6.92 9.22
N ILE A 711 -48.89 -6.17 9.74
CA ILE A 711 -49.05 -4.82 10.28
C ILE A 711 -48.14 -3.82 9.56
N PHE A 712 -47.98 -3.99 8.25
CA PHE A 712 -47.07 -3.18 7.45
C PHE A 712 -47.55 -1.72 7.37
N PRO A 713 -46.71 -0.72 7.69
CA PRO A 713 -47.14 0.68 7.75
C PRO A 713 -47.44 1.24 6.35
N LYS A 714 -48.56 1.97 6.21
CA LYS A 714 -48.87 2.69 4.97
C LYS A 714 -48.13 4.03 4.92
N SER A 715 -47.50 4.34 3.78
CA SER A 715 -46.79 5.60 3.56
C SER A 715 -47.68 6.82 3.84
N GLY A 716 -47.26 7.68 4.77
CA GLY A 716 -47.95 8.92 5.10
C GLY A 716 -49.20 8.78 5.98
N SER A 717 -49.44 7.62 6.61
CA SER A 717 -50.56 7.43 7.54
C SER A 717 -50.16 6.57 8.74
N ASN A 718 -50.93 6.66 9.84
CA ASN A 718 -50.78 5.77 11.01
C ASN A 718 -51.49 4.41 10.82
N GLU A 719 -52.07 4.15 9.65
CA GLU A 719 -52.73 2.89 9.36
C GLU A 719 -51.73 1.83 8.89
N THR A 720 -52.02 0.58 9.21
CA THR A 720 -51.27 -0.57 8.72
C THR A 720 -52.08 -1.35 7.66
N SER A 721 -51.39 -2.18 6.89
CA SER A 721 -51.99 -3.12 5.93
C SER A 721 -51.44 -4.52 6.16
N ASP A 722 -52.33 -5.52 6.10
CA ASP A 722 -51.93 -6.92 6.05
C ASP A 722 -51.56 -7.29 4.62
N LEU A 723 -50.26 -7.43 4.35
CA LEU A 723 -49.75 -7.75 3.02
C LEU A 723 -50.09 -9.18 2.58
N LEU A 724 -50.27 -10.10 3.53
CA LEU A 724 -50.62 -11.49 3.24
C LEU A 724 -52.06 -11.58 2.72
N ASP A 725 -52.98 -10.94 3.44
CA ASP A 725 -54.39 -10.84 3.03
C ASP A 725 -54.58 -9.99 1.77
N TRP A 726 -53.85 -8.87 1.63
CA TRP A 726 -53.87 -8.06 0.41
C TRP A 726 -53.54 -8.92 -0.81
N MET A 727 -52.44 -9.68 -0.78
CA MET A 727 -52.06 -10.51 -1.90
C MET A 727 -53.13 -11.56 -2.26
N GLN A 728 -53.69 -12.27 -1.27
CA GLN A 728 -54.75 -13.25 -1.52
C GLN A 728 -55.97 -12.63 -2.19
N ARG A 729 -56.40 -11.45 -1.71
CA ARG A 729 -57.50 -10.69 -2.33
C ARG A 729 -57.15 -10.19 -3.73
N GLY A 730 -55.89 -9.81 -3.96
CA GLY A 730 -55.38 -9.40 -5.26
C GLY A 730 -55.44 -10.53 -6.29
N ILE A 731 -55.03 -11.74 -5.93
CA ILE A 731 -55.08 -12.91 -6.83
C ILE A 731 -56.54 -13.32 -7.10
N ALA A 732 -57.41 -13.30 -6.08
CA ALA A 732 -58.84 -13.54 -6.26
C ALA A 732 -59.53 -12.44 -7.09
N GLN A 733 -58.99 -11.23 -7.11
CA GLN A 733 -59.46 -10.15 -7.99
C GLN A 733 -58.97 -10.33 -9.42
N LEU A 734 -57.72 -10.78 -9.61
CA LEU A 734 -57.18 -11.14 -10.91
C LEU A 734 -58.06 -12.18 -11.61
N ASP A 735 -58.48 -13.23 -10.90
CA ASP A 735 -59.40 -14.24 -11.45
C ASP A 735 -60.71 -13.64 -11.97
N ARG A 736 -61.31 -12.72 -11.20
CA ARG A 736 -62.53 -12.01 -11.60
C ARG A 736 -62.30 -11.05 -12.76
N HIS A 737 -61.08 -10.56 -12.93
CA HIS A 737 -60.72 -9.72 -14.07
C HIS A 737 -60.51 -10.57 -15.32
N LEU A 738 -59.96 -11.78 -15.20
CA LEU A 738 -59.65 -12.68 -16.31
C LEU A 738 -60.87 -13.45 -16.84
N TYR A 739 -61.66 -14.06 -15.94
CA TYR A 739 -62.73 -14.96 -16.32
C TYR A 739 -64.11 -14.33 -16.16
N ILE A 740 -65.03 -14.75 -17.03
CA ILE A 740 -66.46 -14.70 -16.76
C ILE A 740 -66.82 -16.03 -16.11
N ARG A 741 -67.07 -16.02 -14.79
CA ARG A 741 -67.59 -17.19 -14.06
C ARG A 741 -69.12 -17.06 -13.94
N PRO A 742 -69.89 -17.86 -14.69
CA PRO A 742 -71.35 -17.77 -14.69
C PRO A 742 -71.92 -18.16 -13.32
N LYS A 743 -73.05 -17.57 -12.95
CA LYS A 743 -73.75 -17.95 -11.72
C LYS A 743 -74.38 -19.34 -11.88
N PRO A 744 -74.58 -20.08 -10.77
CA PRO A 744 -75.36 -21.32 -10.80
C PRO A 744 -76.72 -21.04 -11.42
N ARG A 745 -77.13 -21.91 -12.35
CA ARG A 745 -78.42 -21.81 -13.03
C ARG A 745 -79.41 -22.76 -12.38
N THR A 746 -80.65 -22.33 -12.27
CA THR A 746 -81.79 -23.12 -11.79
C THR A 746 -82.62 -23.54 -12.99
N THR A 747 -83.12 -24.77 -13.00
CA THR A 747 -84.13 -25.23 -13.96
C THR A 747 -85.53 -25.03 -13.37
N GLY A 748 -86.48 -24.65 -14.20
CA GLY A 748 -87.87 -24.48 -13.80
C GLY A 748 -88.81 -24.59 -14.99
N GLU A 749 -90.06 -24.96 -14.74
CA GLU A 749 -91.09 -25.13 -15.76
C GLU A 749 -91.96 -23.88 -15.86
N ILE A 750 -92.25 -23.41 -17.08
CA ILE A 750 -93.13 -22.26 -17.29
C ILE A 750 -94.55 -22.62 -16.85
N SER A 751 -94.97 -22.04 -15.73
CA SER A 751 -96.22 -22.32 -15.02
C SER A 751 -97.42 -21.48 -15.47
N SER A 752 -97.25 -20.58 -16.45
CA SER A 752 -98.34 -19.77 -16.99
C SER A 752 -98.12 -19.34 -18.44
N ALA A 753 -99.20 -19.09 -19.19
CA ALA A 753 -99.11 -18.44 -20.49
C ALA A 753 -98.52 -17.00 -20.41
N TRP A 754 -97.88 -16.55 -21.49
CA TRP A 754 -97.30 -15.20 -21.59
C TRP A 754 -98.36 -14.10 -21.46
N LYS A 755 -98.15 -13.19 -20.51
CA LYS A 755 -98.99 -12.02 -20.22
C LYS A 755 -98.31 -10.74 -20.68
N ILE A 756 -99.08 -9.65 -20.78
CA ILE A 756 -98.58 -8.31 -21.14
C ILE A 756 -98.57 -7.45 -19.89
N ASP A 757 -97.45 -6.79 -19.59
CA ASP A 757 -97.33 -5.87 -18.48
C ASP A 757 -97.92 -4.48 -18.80
N LYS A 758 -97.93 -3.58 -17.81
CA LYS A 758 -98.48 -2.23 -17.96
C LYS A 758 -97.73 -1.34 -18.97
N LYS A 759 -96.55 -1.76 -19.44
CA LYS A 759 -95.68 -1.05 -20.39
C LYS A 759 -95.61 -1.74 -21.76
N GLY A 760 -96.41 -2.79 -21.99
CA GLY A 760 -96.44 -3.54 -23.24
C GLY A 760 -95.39 -4.65 -23.36
N GLY A 761 -94.58 -4.90 -22.33
CA GLY A 761 -93.61 -5.99 -22.28
C GLY A 761 -94.29 -7.34 -21.97
N LYS A 762 -93.79 -8.42 -22.55
CA LYS A 762 -94.28 -9.79 -22.30
C LYS A 762 -93.57 -10.40 -21.10
N PHE A 763 -94.32 -11.07 -20.23
CA PHE A 763 -93.78 -11.80 -19.08
C PHE A 763 -94.53 -13.10 -18.80
N THR A 764 -93.89 -14.03 -18.11
CA THR A 764 -94.49 -15.26 -17.58
C THR A 764 -93.93 -15.57 -16.19
N PHE A 765 -94.39 -16.67 -15.59
CA PHE A 765 -93.89 -17.21 -14.34
C PHE A 765 -93.42 -18.65 -14.53
N ALA A 766 -92.31 -19.00 -13.90
CA ALA A 766 -91.79 -20.37 -13.86
C ALA A 766 -91.80 -20.91 -12.43
N ALA A 767 -92.15 -22.18 -12.25
CA ALA A 767 -92.02 -22.90 -10.99
C ALA A 767 -90.69 -23.67 -10.99
N CYS A 768 -89.96 -23.65 -9.87
CA CYS A 768 -88.74 -24.44 -9.73
C CYS A 768 -88.58 -24.92 -8.29
N ASP A 769 -87.77 -25.96 -8.09
CA ASP A 769 -87.57 -26.57 -6.77
C ASP A 769 -86.77 -25.69 -5.80
N ALA A 770 -86.12 -24.64 -6.32
CA ALA A 770 -85.26 -23.77 -5.51
C ALA A 770 -86.04 -22.79 -4.63
N VAL A 771 -87.30 -22.48 -4.98
CA VAL A 771 -88.16 -21.53 -4.27
C VAL A 771 -89.62 -21.97 -4.35
N GLU A 772 -90.39 -21.81 -3.26
CA GLU A 772 -91.82 -22.15 -3.27
C GLU A 772 -92.67 -21.16 -4.08
N ASP A 773 -92.20 -19.92 -4.23
CA ASP A 773 -92.86 -18.86 -4.99
C ASP A 773 -92.56 -18.91 -6.50
N SER A 774 -93.52 -18.48 -7.30
CA SER A 774 -93.37 -18.42 -8.76
C SER A 774 -92.31 -17.39 -9.19
N VAL A 775 -91.36 -17.81 -10.04
CA VAL A 775 -90.26 -16.98 -10.54
C VAL A 775 -90.71 -16.14 -11.74
N PHE A 776 -90.61 -14.83 -11.65
CA PHE A 776 -90.97 -13.90 -12.73
C PHE A 776 -89.93 -13.94 -13.88
N ILE A 777 -90.41 -14.15 -15.11
CA ILE A 777 -89.60 -14.17 -16.33
C ILE A 777 -90.07 -13.09 -17.30
N HIS A 778 -89.19 -12.17 -17.68
CA HIS A 778 -89.49 -11.12 -18.66
C HIS A 778 -88.94 -11.48 -20.05
N GLN A 779 -89.57 -11.00 -21.12
CA GLN A 779 -89.11 -11.22 -22.50
C GLN A 779 -87.67 -10.78 -22.77
N ASN A 780 -87.17 -9.79 -22.03
CA ASN A 780 -85.79 -9.28 -22.17
C ASN A 780 -84.79 -10.05 -21.29
N SER A 781 -85.24 -11.05 -20.54
CA SER A 781 -84.38 -11.85 -19.67
C SER A 781 -83.69 -12.99 -20.41
N PHE A 782 -84.02 -13.28 -21.67
CA PHE A 782 -83.38 -14.36 -22.43
C PHE A 782 -81.95 -14.03 -22.86
N ILE A 783 -81.12 -15.06 -23.03
CA ILE A 783 -79.79 -14.89 -23.62
C ILE A 783 -79.89 -14.43 -25.08
N HIS A 784 -78.83 -13.80 -25.57
CA HIS A 784 -78.78 -13.28 -26.94
C HIS A 784 -79.02 -14.43 -27.95
N GLY A 785 -79.99 -14.24 -28.85
CA GLY A 785 -80.34 -15.21 -29.90
C GLY A 785 -81.54 -16.11 -29.59
N LEU A 786 -82.07 -16.09 -28.36
CA LEU A 786 -83.31 -16.77 -27.99
C LEU A 786 -84.44 -15.76 -27.82
N ASN A 787 -85.66 -16.13 -28.23
CA ASN A 787 -86.83 -15.27 -28.11
C ASN A 787 -87.89 -15.93 -27.21
N PHE A 788 -88.63 -15.11 -26.46
CA PHE A 788 -89.68 -15.60 -25.57
C PHE A 788 -90.77 -16.40 -26.31
N VAL A 789 -90.97 -16.15 -27.60
CA VAL A 789 -91.93 -16.90 -28.44
C VAL A 789 -91.54 -18.37 -28.64
N ASP A 790 -90.27 -18.71 -28.43
CA ASP A 790 -89.76 -20.07 -28.54
C ASP A 790 -90.12 -20.92 -27.31
N PHE A 791 -90.69 -20.30 -26.27
CA PHE A 791 -90.98 -20.91 -24.99
C PHE A 791 -92.46 -20.84 -24.63
N SER A 792 -93.10 -21.99 -24.40
CA SER A 792 -94.53 -22.08 -24.05
C SER A 792 -94.76 -22.56 -22.62
N GLU A 793 -95.98 -22.37 -22.11
CA GLU A 793 -96.43 -22.99 -20.85
C GLU A 793 -96.19 -24.51 -20.89
N GLY A 794 -95.70 -25.06 -19.78
CA GLY A 794 -95.30 -26.46 -19.63
C GLY A 794 -93.88 -26.80 -20.11
N GLN A 795 -93.13 -25.84 -20.68
CA GLN A 795 -91.74 -26.08 -21.08
C GLN A 795 -90.75 -25.77 -19.97
N GLU A 796 -89.72 -26.60 -19.89
CA GLU A 796 -88.61 -26.43 -18.96
C GLU A 796 -87.61 -25.40 -19.49
N ILE A 797 -87.17 -24.50 -18.62
CA ILE A 797 -86.19 -23.45 -18.91
C ILE A 797 -85.11 -23.45 -17.84
N SER A 798 -83.92 -23.00 -18.21
CA SER A 798 -82.80 -22.75 -17.30
C SER A 798 -82.59 -21.25 -17.15
N PHE A 799 -82.35 -20.74 -15.94
CA PHE A 799 -82.12 -19.32 -15.68
C PHE A 799 -81.26 -19.05 -14.44
N GLU A 800 -80.65 -17.86 -14.38
CA GLU A 800 -80.03 -17.34 -13.15
C GLU A 800 -81.15 -16.81 -12.23
N LEU A 801 -81.37 -17.47 -11.09
CA LEU A 801 -82.35 -17.04 -10.10
C LEU A 801 -81.86 -15.78 -9.35
N ARG A 802 -82.70 -14.75 -9.28
CA ARG A 802 -82.43 -13.53 -8.50
C ARG A 802 -83.59 -13.21 -7.57
N GLU A 803 -83.26 -12.98 -6.31
CA GLU A 803 -84.18 -12.48 -5.30
C GLU A 803 -84.03 -10.96 -5.14
N ARG A 804 -85.14 -10.24 -5.06
CA ARG A 804 -85.22 -8.86 -4.56
C ARG A 804 -86.50 -8.67 -3.75
N GLU A 805 -86.37 -8.23 -2.49
CA GLU A 805 -87.50 -7.90 -1.61
C GLU A 805 -88.54 -9.03 -1.51
N GLY A 806 -88.08 -10.28 -1.37
CA GLY A 806 -88.96 -11.46 -1.28
C GLY A 806 -89.65 -11.86 -2.59
N LYS A 807 -89.23 -11.30 -3.74
CA LYS A 807 -89.70 -11.70 -5.07
C LYS A 807 -88.57 -12.28 -5.91
N TYR A 808 -88.89 -13.34 -6.65
CA TYR A 808 -87.93 -14.05 -7.47
C TYR A 808 -88.09 -13.70 -8.96
N SER A 809 -86.97 -13.51 -9.65
CA SER A 809 -86.92 -13.28 -11.09
C SER A 809 -85.81 -14.09 -11.75
N GLY A 810 -86.08 -14.61 -12.95
CA GLY A 810 -85.10 -15.34 -13.76
C GLY A 810 -84.42 -14.41 -14.76
N TRP A 811 -83.10 -14.51 -14.84
CA TRP A 811 -82.24 -13.77 -15.75
C TRP A 811 -81.42 -14.70 -16.63
N LYS A 812 -80.99 -14.23 -17.80
CA LYS A 812 -80.31 -15.03 -18.84
C LYS A 812 -81.03 -16.35 -19.13
N VAL A 813 -82.34 -16.32 -19.34
CA VAL A 813 -83.18 -17.49 -19.57
C VAL A 813 -82.78 -18.19 -20.88
N ALA A 814 -82.73 -19.52 -20.84
CA ALA A 814 -82.38 -20.38 -21.97
C ALA A 814 -83.09 -21.74 -21.86
N GLY A 815 -82.89 -22.62 -22.85
CA GLY A 815 -83.38 -24.00 -22.79
C GLY A 815 -82.81 -24.81 -21.61
N PRO A 816 -83.40 -25.95 -21.27
CA PRO A 816 -83.11 -26.69 -20.02
C PRO A 816 -81.70 -27.29 -20.00
N THR A 817 -81.14 -27.60 -21.18
CA THR A 817 -79.79 -28.15 -21.33
C THR A 817 -78.70 -27.08 -21.47
N TYR A 818 -79.05 -25.80 -21.48
CA TYR A 818 -78.08 -24.71 -21.63
C TYR A 818 -77.20 -24.60 -20.38
N LYS A 819 -75.89 -24.68 -20.59
CA LYS A 819 -74.87 -24.45 -19.56
C LYS A 819 -74.03 -23.26 -19.99
N ASP A 820 -73.90 -22.28 -19.11
CA ASP A 820 -72.85 -21.27 -19.27
C ASP A 820 -71.51 -21.91 -18.84
N ALA A 821 -70.51 -21.88 -19.71
CA ALA A 821 -69.16 -22.32 -19.38
C ALA A 821 -68.32 -21.14 -18.86
N VAL A 822 -67.40 -21.43 -17.94
CA VAL A 822 -66.33 -20.48 -17.59
C VAL A 822 -65.48 -20.26 -18.83
N HIS A 823 -65.29 -19.01 -19.23
CA HIS A 823 -64.44 -18.63 -20.35
C HIS A 823 -63.69 -17.33 -20.03
N LEU A 824 -62.55 -17.16 -20.69
CA LEU A 824 -61.77 -15.94 -20.63
C LEU A 824 -62.56 -14.77 -21.21
N LYS A 825 -62.37 -13.58 -20.64
CA LYS A 825 -62.87 -12.35 -21.24
C LYS A 825 -62.10 -12.04 -22.52
N PHE A 826 -62.79 -11.46 -23.48
CA PHE A 826 -62.14 -10.85 -24.63
C PHE A 826 -61.38 -9.58 -24.20
N PHE A 827 -60.10 -9.49 -24.54
CA PHE A 827 -59.26 -8.33 -24.26
C PHE A 827 -58.96 -7.56 -25.55
N ASP A 828 -59.45 -6.32 -25.63
CA ASP A 828 -58.89 -5.35 -26.58
C ASP A 828 -57.65 -4.66 -26.01
N LYS A 829 -56.99 -3.83 -26.82
CA LYS A 829 -55.75 -3.14 -26.43
C LYS A 829 -55.88 -2.22 -25.22
N GLU A 830 -57.08 -1.69 -24.94
CA GLU A 830 -57.31 -0.79 -23.81
C GLU A 830 -57.55 -1.61 -22.54
N SER A 831 -58.40 -2.62 -22.64
CA SER A 831 -58.66 -3.62 -21.59
C SER A 831 -57.39 -4.34 -21.12
N GLU A 832 -56.50 -4.68 -22.06
CA GLU A 832 -55.20 -5.29 -21.80
C GLU A 832 -54.29 -4.37 -20.98
N LYS A 833 -54.19 -3.09 -21.37
CA LYS A 833 -53.40 -2.08 -20.63
C LYS A 833 -53.93 -1.84 -19.23
N ASP A 834 -55.25 -1.75 -19.09
CA ASP A 834 -55.90 -1.57 -17.79
C ASP A 834 -55.69 -2.78 -16.89
N LEU A 835 -55.73 -4.00 -17.45
CA LEU A 835 -55.44 -5.21 -16.70
C LEU A 835 -53.98 -5.24 -16.21
N VAL A 836 -53.02 -4.94 -17.07
CA VAL A 836 -51.59 -4.84 -16.70
C VAL A 836 -51.38 -3.79 -15.60
N ALA A 837 -51.97 -2.60 -15.74
CA ALA A 837 -51.89 -1.54 -14.74
C ALA A 837 -52.48 -1.99 -13.39
N ASN A 838 -53.60 -2.71 -13.42
CA ASN A 838 -54.23 -3.27 -12.23
C ASN A 838 -53.37 -4.35 -11.56
N ILE A 839 -52.73 -5.25 -12.32
CA ILE A 839 -51.81 -6.27 -11.78
C ILE A 839 -50.65 -5.58 -11.06
N ARG A 840 -49.99 -4.62 -11.72
CA ARG A 840 -48.88 -3.86 -11.12
C ARG A 840 -49.31 -3.15 -9.84
N LYS A 841 -50.46 -2.49 -9.87
CA LYS A 841 -50.98 -1.73 -8.71
C LYS A 841 -51.39 -2.63 -7.54
N SER A 842 -51.96 -3.80 -7.82
CA SER A 842 -52.57 -4.66 -6.79
C SER A 842 -51.65 -5.75 -6.25
N LEU A 843 -50.68 -6.22 -7.04
CA LEU A 843 -49.89 -7.41 -6.71
C LEU A 843 -48.38 -7.17 -6.62
N TYR A 844 -47.78 -6.22 -7.35
CA TYR A 844 -46.32 -6.06 -7.35
C TYR A 844 -45.77 -5.75 -5.96
N PHE A 845 -46.30 -4.72 -5.31
CA PHE A 845 -45.82 -4.31 -3.99
C PHE A 845 -45.91 -5.43 -2.95
N PRO A 846 -47.08 -6.07 -2.69
CA PRO A 846 -47.16 -7.12 -1.68
C PRO A 846 -46.30 -8.35 -2.04
N VAL A 847 -46.26 -8.79 -3.31
CA VAL A 847 -45.45 -9.97 -3.71
C VAL A 847 -43.96 -9.69 -3.55
N ILE A 848 -43.48 -8.53 -4.01
CA ILE A 848 -42.09 -8.12 -3.83
C ILE A 848 -41.76 -8.06 -2.34
N GLN A 849 -42.60 -7.45 -1.50
CA GLN A 849 -42.28 -7.33 -0.07
C GLN A 849 -42.33 -8.67 0.67
N VAL A 850 -43.28 -9.57 0.36
CA VAL A 850 -43.47 -10.85 1.07
C VAL A 850 -42.34 -11.86 0.81
N TRP A 851 -41.76 -11.89 -0.39
CA TRP A 851 -40.61 -12.76 -0.71
C TRP A 851 -39.25 -12.06 -0.61
N ARG A 852 -39.21 -10.87 0.00
CA ARG A 852 -37.96 -10.19 0.31
C ARG A 852 -37.18 -10.97 1.40
N ASP A 853 -35.88 -10.73 1.49
CA ASP A 853 -34.98 -11.34 2.47
C ASP A 853 -34.86 -12.87 2.31
N GLY A 854 -35.14 -13.40 1.11
CA GLY A 854 -35.08 -14.83 0.80
C GLY A 854 -36.17 -15.66 1.49
N ARG A 855 -37.25 -15.03 1.97
CA ARG A 855 -38.38 -15.70 2.63
C ARG A 855 -39.04 -16.73 1.71
N SER A 856 -39.49 -17.85 2.27
CA SER A 856 -40.23 -18.89 1.55
C SER A 856 -41.51 -19.25 2.29
N ILE A 857 -42.54 -19.63 1.52
CA ILE A 857 -43.77 -20.19 2.08
C ILE A 857 -43.55 -21.55 2.76
N SER A 858 -42.37 -22.15 2.60
CA SER A 858 -41.93 -23.37 3.28
C SER A 858 -41.15 -23.09 4.57
N ASP A 859 -40.91 -21.82 4.92
CA ASP A 859 -40.21 -21.47 6.16
C ASP A 859 -41.05 -21.84 7.40
N PRO A 860 -40.42 -22.31 8.50
CA PRO A 860 -41.16 -22.70 9.71
C PRO A 860 -42.00 -21.59 10.34
N GLU A 861 -41.57 -20.33 10.19
CA GLU A 861 -42.24 -19.14 10.73
C GLU A 861 -43.38 -18.63 9.83
N CYS A 862 -43.52 -19.17 8.60
CA CYS A 862 -44.60 -18.81 7.70
C CYS A 862 -45.95 -19.31 8.25
N PRO A 863 -47.00 -18.46 8.30
CA PRO A 863 -48.33 -18.91 8.72
C PRO A 863 -48.85 -20.04 7.83
N GLN A 864 -49.22 -21.18 8.44
CA GLN A 864 -49.61 -22.39 7.72
C GLN A 864 -50.79 -22.18 6.76
N ASP A 865 -51.80 -21.44 7.19
CA ASP A 865 -52.98 -21.11 6.36
C ASP A 865 -52.59 -20.33 5.10
N PHE A 866 -51.63 -19.42 5.24
CA PHE A 866 -51.10 -18.63 4.13
C PHE A 866 -50.24 -19.48 3.20
N SER A 867 -49.37 -20.34 3.74
CA SER A 867 -48.57 -21.29 2.96
C SER A 867 -49.45 -22.20 2.11
N ALA A 868 -50.50 -22.79 2.70
CA ALA A 868 -51.45 -23.65 2.00
C ALA A 868 -52.19 -22.90 0.88
N ALA A 869 -52.69 -21.69 1.17
CA ALA A 869 -53.37 -20.86 0.19
C ALA A 869 -52.43 -20.44 -0.96
N MET A 870 -51.16 -20.15 -0.67
CA MET A 870 -50.22 -19.76 -1.71
C MET A 870 -49.75 -20.89 -2.61
N LYS A 871 -49.68 -22.13 -2.12
CA LYS A 871 -49.47 -23.28 -3.00
C LYS A 871 -50.57 -23.37 -4.06
N ILE A 872 -51.84 -23.25 -3.64
CA ILE A 872 -52.99 -23.25 -4.55
C ILE A 872 -52.93 -22.07 -5.53
N ASN A 873 -52.59 -20.87 -5.03
CA ASN A 873 -52.49 -19.68 -5.89
C ASN A 873 -51.30 -19.77 -6.88
N CYS A 874 -50.18 -20.37 -6.50
CA CYS A 874 -49.06 -20.62 -7.41
C CYS A 874 -49.49 -21.56 -8.54
N ASP A 875 -50.13 -22.69 -8.22
CA ASP A 875 -50.67 -23.62 -9.22
C ASP A 875 -51.67 -22.93 -10.15
N TYR A 876 -52.52 -22.05 -9.60
CA TYR A 876 -53.43 -21.23 -10.39
C TYR A 876 -52.68 -20.27 -11.34
N LEU A 877 -51.70 -19.51 -10.85
CA LEU A 877 -50.89 -18.61 -11.69
C LEU A 877 -50.15 -19.37 -12.81
N VAL A 878 -49.64 -20.57 -12.53
CA VAL A 878 -49.04 -21.44 -13.55
C VAL A 878 -50.08 -21.89 -14.58
N SER A 879 -51.28 -22.27 -14.15
CA SER A 879 -52.35 -22.68 -15.06
C SER A 879 -52.73 -21.58 -16.06
N LEU A 880 -52.67 -20.30 -15.66
CA LEU A 880 -52.91 -19.15 -16.54
C LEU A 880 -51.88 -19.03 -17.66
N LEU A 881 -50.65 -19.51 -17.47
CA LEU A 881 -49.61 -19.49 -18.49
C LEU A 881 -49.92 -20.46 -19.64
N SER A 882 -50.78 -21.47 -19.40
CA SER A 882 -51.23 -22.43 -20.42
C SER A 882 -52.49 -21.99 -21.18
N GLU A 883 -53.10 -20.85 -20.83
CA GLU A 883 -54.31 -20.35 -21.49
C GLU A 883 -53.98 -19.66 -22.81
N ASP A 884 -54.26 -20.29 -23.95
CA ASP A 884 -53.86 -19.82 -25.30
C ASP A 884 -54.31 -18.39 -25.62
N GLU A 885 -55.51 -18.00 -25.19
CA GLU A 885 -56.13 -16.69 -25.47
C GLU A 885 -55.64 -15.55 -24.55
N LEU A 886 -54.74 -15.82 -23.60
CA LEU A 886 -54.23 -14.80 -22.68
C LEU A 886 -53.21 -13.87 -23.37
N PRO A 887 -53.35 -12.52 -23.27
CA PRO A 887 -52.40 -11.60 -23.89
C PRO A 887 -50.96 -11.75 -23.36
N GLU A 888 -49.97 -11.64 -24.25
CA GLU A 888 -48.54 -11.75 -23.92
C GLU A 888 -48.08 -10.73 -22.86
N SER A 889 -48.62 -9.51 -22.88
CA SER A 889 -48.29 -8.51 -21.86
C SER A 889 -48.75 -8.94 -20.46
N VAL A 890 -49.91 -9.60 -20.35
CA VAL A 890 -50.44 -10.13 -19.09
C VAL A 890 -49.64 -11.35 -18.64
N ARG A 891 -49.27 -12.24 -19.58
CA ARG A 891 -48.36 -13.37 -19.30
C ARG A 891 -47.03 -12.87 -18.71
N ALA A 892 -46.47 -11.79 -19.23
CA ALA A 892 -45.23 -11.20 -18.71
C ALA A 892 -45.36 -10.76 -17.24
N GLU A 893 -46.48 -10.14 -16.86
CA GLU A 893 -46.71 -9.75 -15.46
C GLU A 893 -46.88 -10.98 -14.54
N ILE A 894 -47.56 -12.05 -14.99
CA ILE A 894 -47.70 -13.29 -14.21
C ILE A 894 -46.34 -13.95 -13.99
N ILE A 895 -45.53 -14.04 -15.06
CA ILE A 895 -44.14 -14.51 -15.00
C ILE A 895 -43.35 -13.67 -13.98
N PHE A 896 -43.53 -12.35 -13.98
CA PHE A 896 -42.89 -11.47 -13.03
C PHE A 896 -43.25 -11.78 -11.58
N LEU A 897 -44.54 -11.96 -11.30
CA LEU A 897 -45.01 -12.32 -9.96
C LEU A 897 -44.44 -13.66 -9.50
N LEU A 898 -44.43 -14.68 -10.36
CA LEU A 898 -43.87 -16.00 -10.04
C LEU A 898 -42.38 -15.88 -9.69
N PHE A 899 -41.57 -15.24 -10.53
CA PHE A 899 -40.12 -15.15 -10.29
C PHE A 899 -39.73 -14.24 -9.12
N CYS A 900 -40.61 -13.32 -8.69
CA CYS A 900 -40.43 -12.62 -7.41
C CYS A 900 -40.43 -13.59 -6.21
N MET A 901 -41.06 -14.76 -6.34
CA MET A 901 -41.14 -15.81 -5.32
C MET A 901 -39.91 -16.73 -5.26
N HIS A 902 -38.94 -16.53 -6.16
CA HIS A 902 -37.65 -17.21 -6.21
C HIS A 902 -37.75 -18.74 -5.98
N LYS A 903 -37.38 -19.23 -4.80
CA LYS A 903 -37.27 -20.67 -4.48
C LYS A 903 -38.61 -21.39 -4.41
N ASP A 904 -39.71 -20.64 -4.35
CA ASP A 904 -41.09 -21.15 -4.35
C ASP A 904 -41.72 -21.15 -5.75
N VAL A 905 -40.98 -20.77 -6.79
CA VAL A 905 -41.40 -20.96 -8.19
C VAL A 905 -41.60 -22.46 -8.46
N PRO A 906 -42.74 -22.88 -9.02
CA PRO A 906 -42.94 -24.28 -9.44
C PRO A 906 -41.90 -24.74 -10.45
N ASP A 907 -41.38 -25.96 -10.30
CA ASP A 907 -40.25 -26.49 -11.08
C ASP A 907 -40.47 -26.41 -12.60
N ASP A 908 -41.70 -26.65 -13.06
CA ASP A 908 -42.11 -26.61 -14.47
C ASP A 908 -41.94 -25.21 -15.11
N CYS A 909 -41.92 -24.14 -14.31
CA CYS A 909 -41.75 -22.77 -14.79
C CYS A 909 -40.30 -22.30 -14.82
N THR A 910 -39.37 -23.03 -14.21
CA THR A 910 -37.97 -22.57 -14.04
C THR A 910 -37.25 -22.32 -15.36
N GLN A 911 -37.59 -23.06 -16.43
CA GLN A 911 -36.98 -22.86 -17.76
C GLN A 911 -37.35 -21.52 -18.40
N LEU A 912 -38.49 -20.93 -18.03
CA LEU A 912 -38.95 -19.65 -18.60
C LEU A 912 -37.95 -18.52 -18.33
N ILE A 913 -37.19 -18.54 -17.22
CA ILE A 913 -36.19 -17.50 -16.93
C ILE A 913 -34.99 -17.58 -17.88
N PHE A 914 -34.59 -18.79 -18.27
CA PHE A 914 -33.45 -18.99 -19.17
C PHE A 914 -33.77 -18.56 -20.60
N ASP A 915 -35.03 -18.70 -21.01
CA ASP A 915 -35.54 -18.16 -22.28
C ASP A 915 -35.54 -16.63 -22.31
N LYS A 916 -35.76 -15.96 -21.17
CA LYS A 916 -35.67 -14.49 -21.06
C LYS A 916 -34.23 -13.96 -21.11
N ILE A 917 -33.23 -14.83 -21.02
CA ILE A 917 -31.80 -14.48 -21.08
C ILE A 917 -31.20 -14.87 -22.44
N ARG A 918 -31.78 -15.86 -23.13
CA ARG A 918 -31.43 -16.23 -24.51
C ARG A 918 -31.75 -15.02 -25.42
N ASP A 919 -30.81 -14.62 -26.28
CA ASP A 919 -30.84 -13.46 -27.19
C ASP A 919 -30.21 -12.14 -26.69
N GLY A 920 -29.56 -12.14 -25.52
CA GLY A 920 -28.63 -11.07 -25.11
C GLY A 920 -29.26 -9.71 -24.74
N ASN A 921 -30.58 -9.54 -24.89
CA ASN A 921 -31.30 -8.33 -24.47
C ASN A 921 -32.23 -8.63 -23.29
N ILE A 922 -31.76 -8.34 -22.08
CA ILE A 922 -32.52 -8.54 -20.85
C ILE A 922 -33.33 -7.27 -20.56
N LEU A 923 -34.56 -7.25 -21.08
CA LEU A 923 -35.48 -6.12 -20.93
C LEU A 923 -35.86 -5.89 -19.46
N GLU A 924 -36.13 -6.95 -18.70
CA GLU A 924 -36.57 -6.88 -17.29
C GLU A 924 -35.49 -7.37 -16.33
N LYS A 925 -34.57 -6.48 -15.97
CA LYS A 925 -33.40 -6.82 -15.13
C LYS A 925 -33.78 -7.12 -13.67
N SER A 926 -34.82 -6.46 -13.17
CA SER A 926 -35.36 -6.69 -11.83
C SER A 926 -35.94 -8.10 -11.67
N LEU A 927 -36.61 -8.61 -12.71
CA LEU A 927 -37.16 -9.97 -12.74
C LEU A 927 -36.08 -11.02 -12.42
N VAL A 928 -34.99 -10.99 -13.19
CA VAL A 928 -33.88 -11.93 -13.04
C VAL A 928 -33.19 -11.72 -11.69
N GLY A 929 -33.06 -10.46 -11.25
CA GLY A 929 -32.44 -10.13 -9.97
C GLY A 929 -33.24 -10.67 -8.78
N PHE A 930 -34.57 -10.62 -8.84
CA PHE A 930 -35.44 -11.19 -7.81
C PHE A 930 -35.46 -12.72 -7.84
N ALA A 931 -35.42 -13.33 -9.03
CA ALA A 931 -35.40 -14.79 -9.21
C ALA A 931 -34.19 -15.48 -8.56
N LEU A 932 -33.04 -14.79 -8.51
CA LEU A 932 -31.81 -15.32 -7.89
C LEU A 932 -31.98 -15.67 -6.41
N GLY A 933 -32.80 -14.91 -5.67
CA GLY A 933 -33.10 -15.16 -4.25
C GLY A 933 -31.85 -15.41 -3.40
N ASP A 934 -31.86 -16.47 -2.60
CA ASP A 934 -30.74 -16.94 -1.77
C ASP A 934 -29.80 -17.92 -2.48
N VAL A 935 -30.03 -18.17 -3.78
CA VAL A 935 -29.29 -19.13 -4.60
C VAL A 935 -29.26 -20.54 -3.98
N SER A 936 -30.38 -20.96 -3.36
CA SER A 936 -30.49 -22.24 -2.66
C SER A 936 -30.94 -23.41 -3.55
N LYS A 937 -31.59 -23.12 -4.69
CA LYS A 937 -32.02 -24.14 -5.66
C LYS A 937 -31.00 -24.31 -6.79
N GLN A 938 -30.91 -25.52 -7.34
CA GLN A 938 -29.98 -25.82 -8.44
C GLN A 938 -30.16 -24.90 -9.64
N TRP A 939 -31.40 -24.64 -10.07
CA TRP A 939 -31.67 -23.74 -11.19
C TRP A 939 -31.24 -22.29 -10.91
N GLN A 940 -31.25 -21.83 -9.65
CA GLN A 940 -30.76 -20.50 -9.27
C GLN A 940 -29.24 -20.44 -9.31
N TYR A 941 -28.56 -21.53 -8.92
CA TYR A 941 -27.11 -21.67 -9.07
C TYR A 941 -26.72 -21.65 -10.55
N ASP A 942 -27.40 -22.43 -11.39
CA ASP A 942 -27.15 -22.49 -12.83
C ASP A 942 -27.40 -21.12 -13.48
N LEU A 943 -28.44 -20.40 -13.04
CA LEU A 943 -28.74 -19.04 -13.45
C LEU A 943 -27.60 -18.07 -13.09
N LEU A 944 -27.12 -18.09 -11.84
CA LEU A 944 -25.99 -17.26 -11.40
C LEU A 944 -24.73 -17.58 -12.20
N SER A 945 -24.40 -18.86 -12.38
CA SER A 945 -23.24 -19.32 -13.16
C SER A 945 -23.28 -18.77 -14.58
N LYS A 946 -24.43 -18.89 -15.26
CA LYS A 946 -24.60 -18.40 -16.63
C LYS A 946 -24.46 -16.88 -16.76
N LEU A 947 -24.92 -16.13 -15.76
CA LEU A 947 -24.79 -14.67 -15.72
C LEU A 947 -23.32 -14.25 -15.53
N VAL A 948 -22.59 -14.95 -14.67
CA VAL A 948 -21.17 -14.70 -14.41
C VAL A 948 -20.30 -15.06 -15.61
N GLU A 949 -20.57 -16.17 -16.29
CA GLU A 949 -19.86 -16.57 -17.52
C GLU A 949 -19.92 -15.50 -18.62
N ASN A 950 -21.03 -14.76 -18.70
CA ASN A 950 -21.26 -13.70 -19.69
C ASN A 950 -21.49 -12.34 -19.02
N LEU A 951 -20.52 -11.93 -18.21
CA LEU A 951 -20.58 -10.72 -17.41
C LEU A 951 -20.62 -9.45 -18.30
N THR A 952 -21.75 -8.73 -18.27
CA THR A 952 -21.99 -7.48 -19.01
C THR A 952 -22.57 -6.40 -18.12
N GLY A 953 -22.65 -5.15 -18.61
CA GLY A 953 -23.28 -4.07 -17.84
C GLY A 953 -24.76 -4.32 -17.50
N ASP A 954 -25.48 -5.09 -18.31
CA ASP A 954 -26.85 -5.50 -17.99
C ASP A 954 -26.91 -6.56 -16.89
N VAL A 955 -25.92 -7.46 -16.84
CA VAL A 955 -25.77 -8.41 -15.72
C VAL A 955 -25.48 -7.67 -14.41
N LEU A 956 -24.62 -6.66 -14.43
CA LEU A 956 -24.38 -5.85 -13.23
C LEU A 956 -25.65 -5.15 -12.74
N ARG A 957 -26.48 -4.66 -13.65
CA ARG A 957 -27.79 -4.09 -13.29
C ARG A 957 -28.72 -5.14 -12.67
N ILE A 958 -28.70 -6.41 -13.13
CA ILE A 958 -29.41 -7.52 -12.47
C ILE A 958 -28.91 -7.69 -11.03
N PHE A 959 -27.59 -7.69 -10.84
CA PHE A 959 -26.98 -7.80 -9.50
C PHE A 959 -27.34 -6.63 -8.58
N SER A 960 -27.59 -5.42 -9.12
CA SER A 960 -28.09 -4.29 -8.31
C SER A 960 -29.44 -4.57 -7.66
N TYR A 961 -30.27 -5.48 -8.20
CA TYR A 961 -31.51 -5.93 -7.56
C TYR A 961 -31.23 -7.09 -6.61
N ALA A 962 -30.48 -8.11 -7.04
CA ALA A 962 -30.22 -9.30 -6.24
C ALA A 962 -29.50 -8.99 -4.92
N ILE A 963 -28.52 -8.08 -4.93
CA ILE A 963 -27.70 -7.73 -3.76
C ILE A 963 -28.47 -7.08 -2.61
N TRP A 964 -29.62 -6.47 -2.92
CA TRP A 964 -30.53 -5.82 -1.97
C TRP A 964 -31.82 -6.63 -1.73
N ARG A 965 -31.92 -7.82 -2.34
CA ARG A 965 -33.02 -8.76 -2.19
C ARG A 965 -32.76 -9.78 -1.07
N GLU A 966 -31.52 -10.21 -0.91
CA GLU A 966 -31.10 -11.19 0.09
C GLU A 966 -29.78 -10.75 0.74
N ARG A 967 -29.67 -10.94 2.06
CA ARG A 967 -28.54 -10.46 2.85
C ARG A 967 -27.24 -11.10 2.40
N ASN A 968 -27.17 -12.41 2.23
CA ASN A 968 -25.94 -13.15 1.99
C ASN A 968 -25.61 -13.34 0.50
N PHE A 969 -26.32 -12.66 -0.41
CA PHE A 969 -26.08 -12.76 -1.86
C PHE A 969 -24.63 -12.44 -2.24
N VAL A 970 -24.03 -11.45 -1.58
CA VAL A 970 -22.62 -11.05 -1.78
C VAL A 970 -21.67 -12.21 -1.50
N ASP A 971 -21.98 -13.06 -0.53
CA ASP A 971 -21.13 -14.20 -0.12
C ASP A 971 -21.24 -15.39 -1.08
N LYS A 972 -22.17 -15.35 -2.05
CA LYS A 972 -22.33 -16.38 -3.08
C LYS A 972 -21.39 -16.21 -4.26
N ILE A 973 -20.71 -15.07 -4.36
CA ILE A 973 -19.84 -14.75 -5.50
C ILE A 973 -18.39 -15.07 -5.14
N CYS A 974 -17.72 -15.86 -5.98
CA CYS A 974 -16.32 -16.24 -5.72
C CYS A 974 -15.35 -15.07 -6.00
N LEU A 975 -14.11 -15.19 -5.51
CA LEU A 975 -13.10 -14.13 -5.65
C LEU A 975 -12.82 -13.73 -7.11
N ALA A 976 -12.73 -14.72 -8.01
CA ALA A 976 -12.44 -14.47 -9.42
C ALA A 976 -13.56 -13.64 -10.09
N ASP A 977 -14.81 -14.05 -9.85
CA ASP A 977 -15.99 -13.37 -10.38
C ASP A 977 -16.15 -11.99 -9.77
N MET A 978 -15.84 -11.84 -8.48
CA MET A 978 -15.87 -10.55 -7.80
C MET A 978 -14.90 -9.55 -8.44
N ARG A 979 -13.67 -9.98 -8.76
CA ARG A 979 -12.71 -9.12 -9.48
C ARG A 979 -13.25 -8.71 -10.86
N SER A 980 -13.88 -9.63 -11.59
CA SER A 980 -14.49 -9.35 -12.89
C SER A 980 -15.66 -8.35 -12.79
N ILE A 981 -16.53 -8.51 -11.80
CA ILE A 981 -17.64 -7.59 -11.51
C ILE A 981 -17.11 -6.18 -11.21
N LEU A 982 -16.10 -6.07 -10.34
CA LEU A 982 -15.53 -4.77 -9.98
C LEU A 982 -14.89 -4.05 -11.18
N ASN A 983 -14.19 -4.78 -12.05
CA ASN A 983 -13.59 -4.21 -13.25
C ASN A 983 -14.66 -3.65 -14.21
N ILE A 984 -15.73 -4.40 -14.48
CA ILE A 984 -16.83 -3.95 -15.35
C ILE A 984 -17.58 -2.79 -14.71
N LEU A 985 -17.80 -2.83 -13.40
CA LEU A 985 -18.45 -1.74 -12.66
C LEU A 985 -17.65 -0.43 -12.76
N SER A 986 -16.32 -0.50 -12.64
CA SER A 986 -15.44 0.66 -12.82
C SER A 986 -15.57 1.24 -14.24
N ILE A 987 -15.64 0.39 -15.26
CA ILE A 987 -15.87 0.83 -16.65
C ILE A 987 -17.24 1.50 -16.78
N MET A 988 -18.29 0.95 -16.16
CA MET A 988 -19.63 1.54 -16.21
C MET A 988 -19.67 2.92 -15.56
N LEU A 989 -19.13 3.05 -14.35
CA LEU A 989 -19.12 4.29 -13.58
C LEU A 989 -18.27 5.37 -14.27
N GLY A 990 -17.08 5.01 -14.78
CA GLY A 990 -16.23 5.92 -15.54
C GLY A 990 -16.82 6.40 -16.87
N ASN A 991 -17.83 5.71 -17.41
CA ASN A 991 -18.52 6.06 -18.64
C ASN A 991 -19.84 6.81 -18.44
N ILE A 992 -20.24 7.12 -17.20
CA ILE A 992 -21.42 7.94 -16.92
C ILE A 992 -21.18 9.35 -17.48
N LYS A 993 -22.14 9.84 -18.26
CA LYS A 993 -22.12 11.17 -18.88
C LYS A 993 -23.33 11.98 -18.43
N GLN A 994 -23.30 13.29 -18.69
CA GLN A 994 -24.45 14.18 -18.50
C GLN A 994 -25.71 13.63 -19.16
N CYS A 995 -26.86 13.89 -18.53
CA CYS A 995 -28.16 13.48 -19.07
C CYS A 995 -28.33 14.04 -20.49
N PRO A 996 -28.68 13.19 -21.48
CA PRO A 996 -28.99 13.67 -22.82
C PRO A 996 -30.11 14.72 -22.80
N PRO A 997 -30.09 15.72 -23.69
CA PRO A 997 -31.18 16.68 -23.80
C PRO A 997 -32.47 15.95 -24.19
N ARG A 998 -33.59 16.36 -23.58
CA ARG A 998 -34.93 15.83 -23.91
C ARG A 998 -35.22 16.04 -25.38
N LYS A 999 -35.79 15.04 -26.06
CA LYS A 999 -36.13 15.16 -27.49
C LYS A 999 -37.28 16.14 -27.74
N TYR A 1000 -38.17 16.32 -26.76
CA TYR A 1000 -39.29 17.28 -26.74
C TYR A 1000 -39.81 17.43 -25.30
N GLU A 1001 -40.66 18.43 -25.02
CA GLU A 1001 -41.11 18.83 -23.67
C GLU A 1001 -41.71 17.68 -22.83
N LYS A 1002 -42.39 16.72 -23.47
CA LYS A 1002 -43.02 15.55 -22.84
C LYS A 1002 -42.13 14.30 -22.74
N ASP A 1003 -40.85 14.37 -23.11
CA ASP A 1003 -39.93 13.23 -23.05
C ASP A 1003 -39.38 13.01 -21.62
N GLU A 1004 -40.26 12.60 -20.71
CA GLU A 1004 -39.89 12.20 -19.34
C GLU A 1004 -39.08 10.89 -19.32
N TRP A 1005 -39.24 10.05 -20.35
CA TRP A 1005 -38.64 8.72 -20.43
C TRP A 1005 -37.12 8.76 -20.54
N THR A 1006 -36.57 9.71 -21.31
CA THR A 1006 -35.11 9.90 -21.42
C THR A 1006 -34.47 10.21 -20.07
N ALA A 1007 -35.08 11.10 -19.27
CA ALA A 1007 -34.59 11.44 -17.94
C ALA A 1007 -34.70 10.25 -16.97
N ARG A 1008 -35.86 9.57 -16.94
CA ARG A 1008 -36.08 8.38 -16.08
C ARG A 1008 -35.07 7.26 -16.37
N ASN A 1009 -34.82 6.96 -17.63
CA ASN A 1009 -33.84 5.94 -18.00
C ASN A 1009 -32.41 6.34 -17.66
N TRP A 1010 -32.08 7.62 -17.84
CA TRP A 1010 -30.76 8.11 -17.45
C TRP A 1010 -30.56 8.01 -15.94
N ILE A 1011 -31.55 8.42 -15.13
CA ILE A 1011 -31.54 8.26 -13.67
C ILE A 1011 -31.32 6.79 -13.32
N ARG A 1012 -32.17 5.89 -13.82
CA ARG A 1012 -32.08 4.45 -13.54
C ARG A 1012 -30.74 3.85 -13.93
N SER A 1013 -30.26 4.14 -15.15
CA SER A 1013 -28.97 3.62 -15.65
C SER A 1013 -27.75 4.18 -14.92
N THR A 1014 -27.89 5.31 -14.24
CA THR A 1014 -26.88 5.94 -13.38
C THR A 1014 -26.96 5.41 -11.95
N THR A 1015 -28.16 5.25 -11.38
CA THR A 1015 -28.37 4.79 -10.00
C THR A 1015 -28.06 3.30 -9.81
N GLU A 1016 -28.47 2.42 -10.73
CA GLU A 1016 -28.29 0.96 -10.56
C GLU A 1016 -26.81 0.55 -10.32
N PRO A 1017 -25.81 1.07 -11.06
CA PRO A 1017 -24.40 0.82 -10.76
C PRO A 1017 -23.96 1.36 -9.39
N LEU A 1018 -24.49 2.50 -8.96
CA LEU A 1018 -24.16 3.11 -7.66
C LEU A 1018 -24.73 2.28 -6.50
N GLU A 1019 -25.95 1.77 -6.65
CA GLU A 1019 -26.58 0.85 -5.69
C GLU A 1019 -25.86 -0.48 -5.62
N LEU A 1020 -25.37 -0.99 -6.76
CA LEU A 1020 -24.52 -2.18 -6.79
C LEU A 1020 -23.20 -1.92 -6.05
N LEU A 1021 -22.54 -0.79 -6.30
CA LEU A 1021 -21.30 -0.45 -5.59
C LEU A 1021 -21.51 -0.37 -4.08
N LEU A 1022 -22.60 0.27 -3.64
CA LEU A 1022 -22.97 0.33 -2.23
C LEU A 1022 -23.19 -1.08 -1.66
N GLY A 1023 -23.90 -1.95 -2.39
CA GLY A 1023 -24.10 -3.34 -1.97
C GLY A 1023 -22.80 -4.15 -1.92
N LEU A 1024 -21.88 -3.94 -2.87
CA LEU A 1024 -20.61 -4.66 -2.93
C LEU A 1024 -19.65 -4.24 -1.83
N LEU A 1025 -19.74 -3.00 -1.32
CA LEU A 1025 -18.96 -2.56 -0.16
C LEU A 1025 -19.22 -3.41 1.10
N ARG A 1026 -20.34 -4.14 1.16
CA ARG A 1026 -20.65 -5.12 2.21
C ARG A 1026 -19.64 -6.29 2.25
N THR A 1027 -18.90 -6.53 1.17
CA THR A 1027 -17.79 -7.52 1.13
C THR A 1027 -16.71 -7.24 2.17
N ARG A 1028 -16.59 -6.01 2.68
CA ARG A 1028 -15.67 -5.68 3.79
C ARG A 1028 -15.99 -6.43 5.10
N ALA A 1029 -17.21 -6.93 5.24
CA ALA A 1029 -17.62 -7.79 6.35
C ALA A 1029 -17.44 -9.30 6.04
N SER A 1030 -16.89 -9.67 4.87
CA SER A 1030 -16.71 -11.07 4.48
C SER A 1030 -15.73 -11.79 5.40
N SER A 1031 -16.00 -13.07 5.65
CA SER A 1031 -15.10 -13.96 6.37
C SER A 1031 -13.88 -14.40 5.54
N ASN A 1032 -13.92 -14.24 4.21
CA ASN A 1032 -12.78 -14.51 3.34
C ASN A 1032 -11.81 -13.30 3.33
N PRO A 1033 -10.55 -13.45 3.81
CA PRO A 1033 -9.60 -12.35 3.89
C PRO A 1033 -9.29 -11.67 2.55
N GLU A 1034 -9.28 -12.42 1.45
CA GLU A 1034 -8.98 -11.87 0.12
C GLU A 1034 -10.13 -11.01 -0.40
N ILE A 1035 -11.38 -11.48 -0.23
CA ILE A 1035 -12.59 -10.72 -0.60
C ILE A 1035 -12.72 -9.48 0.27
N LYS A 1036 -12.53 -9.62 1.59
CA LYS A 1036 -12.53 -8.51 2.56
C LYS A 1036 -11.55 -7.40 2.18
N MET A 1037 -10.42 -7.76 1.59
CA MET A 1037 -9.38 -6.81 1.22
C MET A 1037 -9.68 -6.04 -0.06
N LEU A 1038 -10.49 -6.57 -1.00
CA LEU A 1038 -10.67 -6.02 -2.35
C LEU A 1038 -11.10 -4.55 -2.39
N LEU A 1039 -12.01 -4.15 -1.50
CA LEU A 1039 -12.61 -2.82 -1.48
C LEU A 1039 -12.13 -1.97 -0.30
N GLN A 1040 -11.00 -2.30 0.33
CA GLN A 1040 -10.43 -1.44 1.37
C GLN A 1040 -9.97 -0.09 0.79
N PRO A 1041 -9.97 1.01 1.58
CA PRO A 1041 -9.71 2.36 1.07
C PRO A 1041 -8.36 2.54 0.35
N HIS A 1042 -7.35 1.76 0.76
CA HIS A 1042 -6.00 1.82 0.19
C HIS A 1042 -5.88 1.10 -1.17
N GLN A 1043 -6.84 0.24 -1.53
CA GLN A 1043 -6.80 -0.52 -2.78
C GLN A 1043 -6.96 0.38 -4.00
N LYS A 1044 -6.21 0.06 -5.07
CA LYS A 1044 -6.22 0.82 -6.33
C LYS A 1044 -7.63 1.00 -6.90
N ILE A 1045 -8.43 -0.08 -6.87
CA ILE A 1045 -9.79 -0.06 -7.42
C ILE A 1045 -10.74 0.80 -6.59
N THR A 1046 -10.61 0.80 -5.26
CA THR A 1046 -11.39 1.67 -4.37
C THR A 1046 -11.06 3.15 -4.58
N LYS A 1047 -9.77 3.48 -4.73
CA LYS A 1047 -9.33 4.85 -5.06
C LYS A 1047 -9.87 5.31 -6.41
N GLU A 1048 -9.96 4.41 -7.38
CA GLU A 1048 -10.54 4.68 -8.68
C GLU A 1048 -12.05 4.92 -8.60
N PHE A 1049 -12.80 4.07 -7.88
CA PHE A 1049 -14.21 4.32 -7.60
C PHE A 1049 -14.43 5.67 -6.91
N ALA A 1050 -13.61 6.03 -5.92
CA ALA A 1050 -13.73 7.32 -5.24
C ALA A 1050 -13.63 8.50 -6.22
N LYS A 1051 -12.68 8.47 -7.17
CA LYS A 1051 -12.56 9.48 -8.23
C LYS A 1051 -13.77 9.51 -9.15
N GLN A 1052 -14.28 8.35 -9.54
CA GLN A 1052 -15.46 8.23 -10.40
C GLN A 1052 -16.72 8.76 -9.71
N ILE A 1053 -16.89 8.51 -8.40
CA ILE A 1053 -18.01 9.05 -7.63
C ILE A 1053 -17.95 10.57 -7.53
N GLU A 1054 -16.76 11.17 -7.38
CA GLU A 1054 -16.63 12.64 -7.44
C GLU A 1054 -17.07 13.18 -8.80
N HIS A 1055 -16.63 12.56 -9.90
CA HIS A 1055 -17.03 12.97 -11.25
C HIS A 1055 -18.54 12.85 -11.48
N VAL A 1056 -19.16 11.73 -11.08
CA VAL A 1056 -20.61 11.52 -11.16
C VAL A 1056 -21.36 12.56 -10.31
N THR A 1057 -20.80 12.92 -9.15
CA THR A 1057 -21.41 13.95 -8.30
C THR A 1057 -21.37 15.33 -8.96
N GLU A 1058 -20.27 15.69 -9.62
CA GLU A 1058 -20.19 16.93 -10.41
C GLU A 1058 -21.22 16.96 -11.53
N ILE A 1059 -21.38 15.84 -12.27
CA ILE A 1059 -22.40 15.72 -13.32
C ILE A 1059 -23.80 15.98 -12.76
N ILE A 1060 -24.13 15.38 -11.62
CA ILE A 1060 -25.46 15.49 -11.02
C ILE A 1060 -25.70 16.88 -10.43
N LEU A 1061 -24.71 17.49 -9.76
CA LEU A 1061 -24.83 18.85 -9.23
C LEU A 1061 -24.96 19.92 -10.32
N GLN A 1062 -24.44 19.65 -11.52
CA GLN A 1062 -24.64 20.48 -12.72
C GLN A 1062 -25.98 20.22 -13.42
N SER A 1063 -26.69 19.15 -13.06
CA SER A 1063 -27.99 18.80 -13.62
C SER A 1063 -29.12 19.19 -12.66
N ASP A 1064 -30.22 19.73 -13.16
CA ASP A 1064 -31.43 19.97 -12.35
C ASP A 1064 -32.26 18.68 -12.14
N ILE A 1065 -31.64 17.49 -12.24
CA ILE A 1065 -32.33 16.20 -12.19
C ILE A 1065 -32.07 15.53 -10.84
N PRO A 1066 -33.11 15.26 -10.02
CA PRO A 1066 -32.94 14.57 -8.75
C PRO A 1066 -32.59 13.10 -8.98
N LEU A 1067 -31.52 12.62 -8.35
CA LEU A 1067 -31.16 11.21 -8.35
C LEU A 1067 -32.05 10.46 -7.34
N PHE A 1068 -32.85 9.53 -7.82
CA PHE A 1068 -33.61 8.60 -6.97
C PHE A 1068 -32.82 7.31 -6.74
N SER A 1069 -32.77 6.85 -5.49
CA SER A 1069 -32.28 5.51 -5.13
C SER A 1069 -33.38 4.68 -4.48
N ARG A 1070 -33.45 3.41 -4.86
CA ARG A 1070 -34.28 2.39 -4.22
C ARG A 1070 -33.83 2.14 -2.79
N VAL A 1071 -32.52 2.17 -2.53
CA VAL A 1071 -31.94 1.98 -1.19
C VAL A 1071 -32.14 3.25 -0.38
N GLN A 1072 -33.00 3.18 0.64
CA GLN A 1072 -33.32 4.31 1.50
C GLN A 1072 -32.27 4.45 2.60
N LEU A 1073 -31.64 5.61 2.66
CA LEU A 1073 -30.55 5.92 3.57
C LEU A 1073 -31.02 6.92 4.63
N ASN A 1074 -30.79 6.60 5.89
CA ASN A 1074 -30.93 7.53 7.00
C ASN A 1074 -29.52 7.98 7.42
N LEU A 1075 -29.20 9.23 7.11
CA LEU A 1075 -27.88 9.80 7.37
C LEU A 1075 -28.00 11.25 7.86
N GLN A 1076 -27.04 11.66 8.68
CA GLN A 1076 -26.97 13.05 9.17
C GLN A 1076 -26.13 13.89 8.22
N LYS A 1077 -26.82 14.55 7.29
CA LYS A 1077 -26.18 15.44 6.31
C LYS A 1077 -26.19 16.90 6.77
N PRO A 1078 -25.11 17.66 6.58
CA PRO A 1078 -25.10 19.11 6.78
C PRO A 1078 -26.16 19.79 5.91
N LYS A 1079 -26.91 20.75 6.47
CA LYS A 1079 -27.99 21.46 5.75
C LYS A 1079 -27.51 22.21 4.49
N SER A 1080 -26.21 22.54 4.42
CA SER A 1080 -25.59 23.22 3.27
C SER A 1080 -25.25 22.27 2.11
N ASP A 1081 -25.20 20.95 2.35
CA ASP A 1081 -24.79 19.98 1.36
C ASP A 1081 -25.95 19.66 0.40
N ARG A 1082 -25.74 19.87 -0.90
CA ARG A 1082 -26.73 19.59 -1.97
C ARG A 1082 -26.57 18.23 -2.66
N VAL A 1083 -25.55 17.45 -2.29
CA VAL A 1083 -25.25 16.14 -2.88
C VAL A 1083 -26.37 15.12 -2.59
N PRO A 1084 -26.78 14.27 -3.54
CA PRO A 1084 -27.72 13.19 -3.25
C PRO A 1084 -27.20 12.21 -2.17
N ASP A 1085 -28.10 11.70 -1.32
CA ASP A 1085 -27.75 10.86 -0.17
C ASP A 1085 -26.92 9.62 -0.54
N LEU A 1086 -27.24 8.96 -1.67
CA LEU A 1086 -26.49 7.80 -2.15
C LEU A 1086 -25.02 8.13 -2.46
N LEU A 1087 -24.78 9.27 -3.12
CA LEU A 1087 -23.42 9.70 -3.46
C LEU A 1087 -22.65 10.16 -2.22
N TYR A 1088 -23.35 10.83 -1.29
CA TYR A 1088 -22.80 11.20 0.00
C TYR A 1088 -22.33 9.96 0.79
N ALA A 1089 -23.17 8.93 0.87
CA ALA A 1089 -22.82 7.67 1.52
C ALA A 1089 -21.64 6.96 0.85
N LEU A 1090 -21.64 6.85 -0.48
CA LEU A 1090 -20.55 6.22 -1.23
C LEU A 1090 -19.21 6.94 -1.00
N ARG A 1091 -19.20 8.28 -0.91
CA ARG A 1091 -18.00 9.05 -0.59
C ARG A 1091 -17.40 8.67 0.77
N LEU A 1092 -18.24 8.54 1.80
CA LEU A 1092 -17.81 8.19 3.14
C LEU A 1092 -17.27 6.75 3.19
N TYR A 1093 -18.00 5.77 2.64
CA TYR A 1093 -17.54 4.38 2.61
C TYR A 1093 -16.27 4.19 1.78
N LEU A 1094 -16.16 4.77 0.59
CA LEU A 1094 -14.97 4.63 -0.25
C LEU A 1094 -13.74 5.31 0.36
N GLY A 1095 -13.94 6.40 1.11
CA GLY A 1095 -12.89 7.07 1.88
C GLY A 1095 -12.43 6.32 3.13
N GLY A 1096 -13.21 5.35 3.61
CA GLY A 1096 -12.96 4.68 4.90
C GLY A 1096 -13.22 5.59 6.10
N ASP A 1097 -14.16 6.52 5.98
CA ASP A 1097 -14.53 7.45 7.04
C ASP A 1097 -15.38 6.77 8.12
N ASP A 1098 -15.00 6.87 9.39
CA ASP A 1098 -15.78 6.38 10.54
C ASP A 1098 -17.20 7.00 10.59
N GLY A 1099 -17.41 8.18 10.01
CA GLY A 1099 -18.74 8.78 9.85
C GLY A 1099 -19.69 7.93 8.99
N ALA A 1100 -19.16 6.99 8.21
CA ALA A 1100 -19.96 6.02 7.49
C ALA A 1100 -20.66 5.00 8.42
N ASP A 1101 -20.17 4.79 9.64
CA ASP A 1101 -20.81 3.91 10.63
C ASP A 1101 -22.13 4.48 11.15
N ALA A 1102 -22.35 5.80 11.00
CA ALA A 1102 -23.61 6.46 11.37
C ALA A 1102 -24.69 6.39 10.26
N ILE A 1103 -24.37 5.78 9.10
CA ILE A 1103 -25.31 5.63 7.99
C ILE A 1103 -26.11 4.34 8.21
N HIS A 1104 -27.43 4.48 8.32
CA HIS A 1104 -28.32 3.32 8.43
C HIS A 1104 -29.14 3.17 7.16
N ILE A 1105 -29.14 1.96 6.58
CA ILE A 1105 -30.01 1.63 5.45
C ILE A 1105 -31.35 1.18 6.02
N SER A 1106 -32.38 2.01 5.87
CA SER A 1106 -33.69 1.79 6.52
C SER A 1106 -34.56 0.81 5.76
N SER A 1107 -34.55 0.83 4.43
CA SER A 1107 -35.40 -0.02 3.58
C SER A 1107 -34.94 0.01 2.11
N VAL A 1108 -35.56 -0.82 1.27
CA VAL A 1108 -35.39 -0.78 -0.19
C VAL A 1108 -36.79 -0.66 -0.82
N SER A 1109 -36.98 0.39 -1.60
CA SER A 1109 -38.24 0.70 -2.29
C SER A 1109 -38.19 0.18 -3.72
N ASP A 1110 -38.45 -1.12 -3.88
CA ASP A 1110 -38.51 -1.80 -5.18
C ASP A 1110 -39.86 -1.64 -5.91
N GLY A 1111 -40.83 -0.96 -5.30
CA GLY A 1111 -42.05 -0.55 -5.99
C GLY A 1111 -41.74 0.56 -6.99
N ASN A 1112 -42.32 0.50 -8.20
CA ASN A 1112 -42.34 1.64 -9.11
C ASN A 1112 -43.05 2.80 -8.39
N VAL A 1113 -42.29 3.64 -7.70
CA VAL A 1113 -42.73 4.97 -7.32
C VAL A 1113 -42.34 5.87 -8.50
N ASP A 1114 -43.10 5.69 -9.57
CA ASP A 1114 -43.36 6.69 -10.61
C ASP A 1114 -44.79 6.46 -11.11
#